data_AF-A0A8R2NKH6-F1
#
_entry.id   AF-A0A8R2NKH6-F1
#
_cell.length_a   1.000
_cell.length_b   1.000
_cell.length_c   1.000
_cell.angle_alpha   90.00
_cell.angle_beta   90.00
_cell.angle_gamma   90.00
#
_symmetry.space_group_name_H-M   'P 1'
#
loop_
_entity.id
_entity.type
_entity.pdbx_description
1 polymer ?
#
loop_
_entity_poly.entity_id
_entity_poly.type
_entity_poly.pdbx_seq_one_letter_code
_entity_poly.pdbx_strand_id
1 'polypeptide(L)'
;MSFLLRELWTEELIAGEHLRIHPNIFYLENYNFFGIERIGGTFSYLKNTYNQNIKSKLGPPFDNRNDDDDIEIDVEDEMIEINSAAGLITVLTRILRNNEDRNANTHIADAVMNRILSFDHLPTDKKHVFSVLLNNIMCLYHVASHRQLIEYVAFKDRLVDLSIDYAIVDYELKISNENVDMLEHTLKDIEKRICLSMRHVAWLKSLIFVDANERILEWILSIVSNTVKYCSDVEDELFRFVPEFYIDNLMGLAVLLPDYTNIIQKFDAIIVAEKWLAMLIAEILLDIFNDHRIIHPKTKEIIVQGVTLYLTNPKSVVILQSVEKKSRLRAIKSILKPTERKMWIKTNLILMLIWYGSGFAFRYVRPPHLNNKHISTQGALEEIVFSNMGTVRPPATVLQNDIRTVIAQDKETASNFINNSLNYLNWAFSEFISLFQEIKDINENHTVIFSSEEVNKLKMCGKSFIYTVTLLRVIEMMIHFDRNFIIDQEGSLGRVFQLICQILNRINASSSTFSRILQLSLPHMECVHKFTILVATTGVLLSMLDGEINKNVTEENAERPSKISSIPEITDVLISDPNFDLASLGFIILPEIENDEPFSLSFYKTYFTEEELKKVGDMYQHLDWYMRCHKSMASSINEEDLCIICYSNKNNVTLRPCKHQCCKLCINHHVLYSRVCFYCKGRIESVVDANNSSIVIHDFGTEPPPLL
;
A
#
# COMPACT_ATOMS: atom_id res chain seq x y z
N MET A 1 12.41 -32.51 34.41
CA MET A 1 12.36 -31.74 33.15
C MET A 1 12.01 -32.62 31.96
N SER A 2 12.90 -33.44 31.39
CA SER A 2 12.60 -34.27 30.19
C SER A 2 11.35 -35.18 30.32
N PHE A 3 11.16 -35.84 31.47
CA PHE A 3 9.98 -36.67 31.74
C PHE A 3 8.70 -35.83 31.87
N LEU A 4 8.73 -34.77 32.68
CA LEU A 4 7.62 -33.83 32.87
C LEU A 4 7.21 -33.17 31.54
N LEU A 5 8.18 -32.72 30.74
CA LEU A 5 7.96 -32.19 29.41
C LEU A 5 7.32 -33.23 28.50
N ARG A 6 7.79 -34.49 28.50
CA ARG A 6 7.16 -35.56 27.72
C ARG A 6 5.74 -35.87 28.17
N GLU A 7 5.47 -35.88 29.47
CA GLU A 7 4.15 -36.16 30.04
C GLU A 7 3.17 -35.03 29.72
N LEU A 8 3.57 -33.77 29.95
CA LEU A 8 2.81 -32.57 29.57
C LEU A 8 2.57 -32.49 28.05
N TRP A 9 3.60 -32.83 27.27
CA TRP A 9 3.53 -32.93 25.82
C TRP A 9 2.51 -33.98 25.38
N THR A 10 2.50 -35.18 25.99
CA THR A 10 1.50 -36.22 25.67
C THR A 10 0.09 -35.90 26.15
N GLU A 11 -0.08 -35.13 27.24
CA GLU A 11 -1.40 -34.77 27.79
C GLU A 11 -2.06 -33.61 27.01
N GLU A 12 -1.30 -32.62 26.52
CA GLU A 12 -1.85 -31.51 25.72
C GLU A 12 -1.99 -31.81 24.22
N LEU A 13 -1.27 -32.81 23.68
CA LEU A 13 -1.26 -33.18 22.25
C LEU A 13 -2.40 -34.09 21.78
N ILE A 14 -3.60 -34.01 22.34
CA ILE A 14 -4.73 -34.75 21.76
C ILE A 14 -5.01 -34.27 20.30
N ALA A 15 -4.56 -33.07 19.92
CA ALA A 15 -4.41 -32.63 18.54
C ALA A 15 -3.21 -31.66 18.38
N GLY A 16 -2.12 -32.11 17.76
CA GLY A 16 -0.90 -31.30 17.57
C GLY A 16 -1.10 -30.00 16.80
N GLU A 17 -2.18 -29.88 16.04
CA GLU A 17 -2.53 -28.71 15.22
C GLU A 17 -3.01 -27.50 16.05
N HIS A 18 -3.35 -27.69 17.34
CA HIS A 18 -3.94 -26.63 18.18
C HIS A 18 -3.07 -26.21 19.37
N LEU A 19 -1.79 -26.61 19.36
CA LEU A 19 -0.86 -26.24 20.42
C LEU A 19 -0.71 -24.70 20.47
N ARG A 20 -0.88 -24.13 21.66
CA ARG A 20 -0.86 -22.68 21.88
C ARG A 20 -0.39 -22.34 23.29
N ILE A 21 0.02 -21.11 23.48
CA ILE A 21 0.39 -20.58 24.80
C ILE A 21 -0.84 -20.01 25.48
N HIS A 22 -1.04 -20.36 26.75
CA HIS A 22 -2.17 -19.87 27.53
C HIS A 22 -2.04 -18.35 27.77
N PRO A 23 -3.06 -17.51 27.45
CA PRO A 23 -2.90 -16.05 27.47
C PRO A 23 -2.63 -15.45 28.85
N ASN A 24 -2.98 -16.15 29.93
CA ASN A 24 -2.72 -15.70 31.30
C ASN A 24 -1.28 -15.23 31.51
N ILE A 25 -0.30 -15.87 30.86
CA ILE A 25 1.10 -15.50 31.04
C ILE A 25 1.41 -14.07 30.60
N PHE A 26 0.60 -13.49 29.71
CA PHE A 26 0.86 -12.19 29.09
C PHE A 26 0.57 -11.02 30.03
N TYR A 27 -0.30 -11.23 31.02
CA TYR A 27 -0.73 -10.22 31.99
C TYR A 27 -0.42 -10.59 33.46
N LEU A 28 0.32 -11.68 33.71
CA LEU A 28 0.83 -12.00 35.05
C LEU A 28 1.99 -11.05 35.43
N GLU A 29 1.92 -10.49 36.64
CA GLU A 29 2.93 -9.56 37.15
C GLU A 29 4.29 -10.21 37.40
N ASN A 30 4.26 -11.48 37.82
CA ASN A 30 5.47 -12.22 38.18
C ASN A 30 6.26 -12.69 36.95
N TYR A 31 5.76 -12.45 35.73
CA TYR A 31 6.40 -12.89 34.50
C TYR A 31 6.90 -11.70 33.68
N ASN A 32 8.19 -11.41 33.83
CA ASN A 32 8.87 -10.34 33.09
C ASN A 32 9.32 -10.85 31.71
N PHE A 33 8.96 -10.14 30.65
CA PHE A 33 9.42 -10.42 29.28
C PHE A 33 10.70 -9.65 28.96
N PHE A 34 11.60 -9.52 29.93
CA PHE A 34 12.89 -8.86 29.78
C PHE A 34 12.82 -7.43 29.20
N GLY A 35 11.75 -6.68 29.52
CA GLY A 35 11.54 -5.33 29.00
C GLY A 35 10.93 -5.24 27.60
N ILE A 36 10.56 -6.36 26.96
CA ILE A 36 9.87 -6.36 25.66
C ILE A 36 8.47 -5.76 25.80
N GLU A 37 8.14 -4.80 24.93
CA GLU A 37 6.85 -4.11 24.91
C GLU A 37 5.70 -5.03 24.48
N ARG A 38 4.47 -4.59 24.76
CA ARG A 38 3.25 -5.30 24.36
C ARG A 38 2.63 -4.62 23.16
N ILE A 39 1.86 -5.35 22.35
CA ILE A 39 1.24 -4.76 21.16
C ILE A 39 0.34 -3.55 21.48
N GLY A 40 -0.21 -3.48 22.69
CA GLY A 40 -1.00 -2.35 23.18
C GLY A 40 -0.24 -1.25 23.93
N GLY A 41 1.09 -1.28 23.97
CA GLY A 41 1.92 -0.28 24.67
C GLY A 41 2.68 -0.84 25.86
N THR A 42 3.07 0.07 26.77
CA THR A 42 3.85 -0.30 27.97
C THR A 42 3.02 -1.13 28.94
N PHE A 43 3.66 -2.13 29.56
CA PHE A 43 2.99 -3.04 30.49
C PHE A 43 2.36 -2.30 31.69
N SER A 44 3.05 -1.29 32.23
CA SER A 44 2.56 -0.47 33.35
C SER A 44 1.28 0.29 33.01
N TYR A 45 1.20 0.87 31.82
CA TYR A 45 0.00 1.53 31.33
C TYR A 45 -1.16 0.54 31.19
N LEU A 46 -0.92 -0.57 30.48
CA LEU A 46 -1.94 -1.59 30.23
C LEU A 46 -2.50 -2.18 31.53
N LYS A 47 -1.63 -2.49 32.50
CA LYS A 47 -2.03 -2.97 33.83
C LYS A 47 -2.98 -1.97 34.52
N ASN A 48 -2.61 -0.70 34.56
CA ASN A 48 -3.42 0.33 35.22
C ASN A 48 -4.77 0.53 34.54
N THR A 49 -4.80 0.50 33.21
CA THR A 49 -6.03 0.73 32.43
C THR A 49 -6.97 -0.48 32.45
N TYR A 50 -6.45 -1.70 32.41
CA TYR A 50 -7.25 -2.93 32.23
C TYR A 50 -7.26 -3.85 33.46
N ASN A 51 -6.93 -3.32 34.64
CA ASN A 51 -6.88 -4.10 35.89
C ASN A 51 -8.18 -4.86 36.18
N GLN A 52 -9.33 -4.24 35.90
CA GLN A 52 -10.64 -4.88 36.09
C GLN A 52 -10.82 -6.12 35.19
N ASN A 53 -10.38 -6.04 33.93
CA ASN A 53 -10.41 -7.15 32.97
C ASN A 53 -9.45 -8.28 33.39
N ILE A 54 -8.29 -7.95 33.95
CA ILE A 54 -7.35 -8.94 34.48
C ILE A 54 -7.97 -9.67 35.68
N LYS A 55 -8.54 -8.91 36.62
CA LYS A 55 -9.17 -9.45 37.84
C LYS A 55 -10.37 -10.34 37.53
N SER A 56 -11.17 -10.01 36.52
CA SER A 56 -12.30 -10.86 36.11
C SER A 56 -11.85 -12.18 35.49
N LYS A 57 -10.69 -12.20 34.81
CA LYS A 57 -10.16 -13.40 34.15
C LYS A 57 -9.33 -14.30 35.07
N LEU A 58 -8.60 -13.73 36.03
CA LEU A 58 -7.76 -14.47 36.99
C LEU A 58 -8.44 -14.76 38.34
N GLY A 59 -9.51 -14.02 38.71
CA GLY A 59 -10.15 -14.08 40.03
C GLY A 59 -9.36 -13.33 41.14
N PRO A 60 -9.93 -13.13 42.35
CA PRO A 60 -9.26 -12.43 43.46
C PRO A 60 -8.57 -13.38 44.47
N PRO A 61 -7.43 -13.03 45.11
CA PRO A 61 -6.25 -12.35 44.57
C PRO A 61 -4.99 -13.26 44.56
N PHE A 62 -4.15 -13.11 43.54
CA PHE A 62 -2.71 -13.38 43.58
C PHE A 62 -1.95 -12.10 43.95
N ASP A 63 -2.45 -11.41 44.98
CA ASP A 63 -1.96 -10.15 45.51
C ASP A 63 -1.59 -10.41 46.97
N ASN A 64 -0.44 -11.06 47.17
CA ASN A 64 0.20 -11.24 48.47
C ASN A 64 1.65 -10.75 48.34
N ARG A 65 1.82 -9.50 47.93
CA ARG A 65 2.80 -8.66 48.61
C ARG A 65 1.97 -7.77 49.52
N ASN A 66 2.13 -7.99 50.83
CA ASN A 66 1.74 -6.98 51.78
C ASN A 66 2.44 -5.68 51.34
N ASP A 67 1.69 -4.62 51.14
CA ASP A 67 2.18 -3.25 50.96
C ASP A 67 2.89 -2.71 52.23
N ASP A 68 3.41 -3.59 53.11
CA ASP A 68 4.03 -3.24 54.40
C ASP A 68 5.54 -3.53 54.46
N ASP A 69 6.16 -4.06 53.40
CA ASP A 69 7.62 -4.16 53.33
C ASP A 69 8.17 -2.97 52.53
N ASP A 70 8.25 -1.81 53.20
CA ASP A 70 9.17 -0.70 52.88
C ASP A 70 10.62 -1.22 52.94
N ILE A 71 11.02 -1.99 51.93
CA ILE A 71 12.43 -2.17 51.60
C ILE A 71 12.65 -1.36 50.34
N GLU A 72 13.07 -0.11 50.52
CA GLU A 72 13.86 0.62 49.53
C GLU A 72 15.05 -0.27 49.14
N ILE A 73 14.88 -1.06 48.08
CA ILE A 73 16.00 -1.67 47.37
C ILE A 73 16.17 -0.81 46.13
N ASP A 74 17.18 0.06 46.18
CA ASP A 74 17.81 0.65 44.99
C ASP A 74 18.20 -0.50 44.05
N VAL A 75 17.30 -0.81 43.12
CA VAL A 75 17.64 -1.54 41.92
C VAL A 75 17.97 -0.45 40.92
N GLU A 76 19.25 -0.10 40.81
CA GLU A 76 19.76 0.51 39.59
C GLU A 76 19.30 -0.41 38.43
N ASP A 77 18.30 0.06 37.69
CA ASP A 77 17.86 -0.49 36.42
C ASP A 77 19.04 -0.40 35.43
N GLU A 78 19.99 -1.32 35.52
CA GLU A 78 20.75 -1.70 34.33
C GLU A 78 19.77 -2.42 33.40
N MET A 79 19.09 -1.63 32.56
CA MET A 79 18.39 -2.12 31.38
C MET A 79 19.33 -3.07 30.64
N ILE A 80 19.10 -4.38 30.75
CA ILE A 80 19.83 -5.34 29.92
C ILE A 80 19.31 -5.15 28.51
N GLU A 81 20.03 -4.37 27.71
CA GLU A 81 19.82 -4.31 26.28
C GLU A 81 20.09 -5.70 25.69
N ILE A 82 19.01 -6.44 25.42
CA ILE A 82 19.02 -7.74 24.73
C ILE A 82 19.57 -7.61 23.29
N ASN A 83 19.82 -6.37 22.84
CA ASN A 83 20.47 -6.06 21.58
C ASN A 83 21.95 -6.50 21.51
N SER A 84 22.56 -6.88 22.63
CA SER A 84 23.97 -7.31 22.69
C SER A 84 24.13 -8.82 22.93
N ALA A 85 25.21 -9.40 22.36
CA ALA A 85 25.60 -10.79 22.65
C ALA A 85 25.85 -11.01 24.16
N ALA A 86 26.27 -9.97 24.89
CA ALA A 86 26.42 -9.99 26.34
C ALA A 86 25.08 -10.12 27.08
N GLY A 87 24.04 -9.41 26.62
CA GLY A 87 22.67 -9.56 27.15
C GLY A 87 22.11 -10.97 26.88
N LEU A 88 22.35 -11.50 25.69
CA LEU A 88 21.98 -12.86 25.28
C LEU A 88 22.69 -13.94 26.11
N ILE A 89 24.01 -13.80 26.30
CA ILE A 89 24.80 -14.68 27.16
C ILE A 89 24.32 -14.57 28.60
N THR A 90 23.99 -13.38 29.10
CA THR A 90 23.50 -13.21 30.49
C THR A 90 22.14 -13.89 30.69
N VAL A 91 21.22 -13.78 29.73
CA VAL A 91 19.93 -14.45 29.74
C VAL A 91 20.09 -15.97 29.62
N LEU A 92 20.91 -16.45 28.68
CA LEU A 92 21.20 -17.88 28.50
C LEU A 92 21.94 -18.49 29.69
N THR A 93 22.91 -17.78 30.28
CA THR A 93 23.68 -18.23 31.44
C THR A 93 22.79 -18.28 32.69
N ARG A 94 21.81 -17.38 32.82
CA ARG A 94 20.77 -17.46 33.85
C ARG A 94 19.84 -18.66 33.64
N ILE A 95 19.40 -18.92 32.40
CA ILE A 95 18.50 -20.04 32.07
C ILE A 95 19.19 -21.42 32.20
N LEU A 96 20.47 -21.52 31.85
CA LEU A 96 21.18 -22.81 31.69
C LEU A 96 21.99 -23.25 32.92
N ARG A 97 22.23 -22.38 33.92
CA ARG A 97 23.06 -22.75 35.08
C ARG A 97 22.30 -23.66 36.04
N ASN A 98 22.32 -24.96 35.74
CA ASN A 98 22.06 -26.04 36.67
C ASN A 98 23.39 -26.55 37.25
N ASN A 99 23.56 -26.40 38.57
CA ASN A 99 24.15 -27.38 39.49
C ASN A 99 25.65 -27.74 39.55
N GLU A 100 26.61 -26.91 39.13
CA GLU A 100 28.04 -27.25 39.37
C GLU A 100 28.92 -26.12 39.87
N ASP A 101 28.50 -25.37 40.89
CA ASP A 101 29.46 -24.78 41.86
C ASP A 101 28.74 -24.25 43.09
N ARG A 102 28.69 -25.09 44.14
CA ARG A 102 28.29 -24.68 45.49
C ARG A 102 29.44 -23.92 46.12
N ASN A 103 29.52 -22.60 45.90
CA ASN A 103 30.26 -21.71 46.79
C ASN A 103 29.69 -20.28 46.78
N ALA A 104 29.19 -19.89 47.95
CA ALA A 104 28.93 -18.56 48.53
C ALA A 104 28.12 -17.48 47.78
N ASN A 105 28.02 -17.48 46.44
CA ASN A 105 27.21 -16.49 45.69
C ASN A 105 25.84 -17.04 45.23
N THR A 106 25.47 -18.23 45.69
CA THR A 106 24.24 -18.93 45.31
C THR A 106 22.98 -18.31 45.90
N HIS A 107 23.03 -17.51 46.97
CA HIS A 107 21.81 -16.91 47.51
C HIS A 107 21.19 -15.84 46.60
N ILE A 108 22.00 -15.09 45.85
CA ILE A 108 21.49 -14.07 44.91
C ILE A 108 21.07 -14.74 43.59
N ALA A 109 21.85 -15.73 43.11
CA ALA A 109 21.51 -16.46 41.89
C ALA A 109 20.28 -17.38 42.06
N ASP A 110 20.13 -18.05 43.21
CA ASP A 110 18.93 -18.84 43.54
C ASP A 110 17.75 -17.93 43.86
N ALA A 111 17.93 -16.77 44.51
CA ALA A 111 16.83 -15.82 44.70
C ALA A 111 16.38 -15.16 43.39
N VAL A 112 17.29 -14.93 42.44
CA VAL A 112 16.97 -14.37 41.12
C VAL A 112 16.43 -15.46 40.18
N MET A 113 16.90 -16.70 40.22
CA MET A 113 16.28 -17.82 39.51
C MET A 113 14.92 -18.19 40.11
N ASN A 114 14.78 -18.20 41.44
CA ASN A 114 13.47 -18.28 42.08
C ASN A 114 12.64 -16.99 41.92
N ARG A 115 13.14 -15.91 41.30
CA ARG A 115 12.30 -14.75 40.90
C ARG A 115 11.98 -14.75 39.41
N ILE A 116 12.88 -15.22 38.55
CA ILE A 116 12.74 -15.36 37.10
C ILE A 116 11.92 -16.62 36.74
N LEU A 117 12.01 -17.64 37.59
CA LEU A 117 11.30 -18.92 37.52
C LEU A 117 10.63 -19.25 38.88
N SER A 118 10.15 -18.26 39.65
CA SER A 118 9.26 -18.59 40.79
C SER A 118 8.03 -19.28 40.21
N PHE A 119 7.98 -20.59 40.42
CA PHE A 119 6.80 -21.41 40.24
C PHE A 119 5.90 -21.37 41.49
N ASP A 120 6.34 -20.67 42.55
CA ASP A 120 5.71 -20.64 43.87
C ASP A 120 4.33 -19.94 43.86
N HIS A 121 4.02 -19.23 42.78
CA HIS A 121 2.74 -18.55 42.57
C HIS A 121 2.08 -18.93 41.23
N LEU A 122 2.63 -19.90 40.50
CA LEU A 122 1.93 -20.40 39.32
C LEU A 122 0.75 -21.26 39.78
N PRO A 123 -0.42 -21.17 39.11
CA PRO A 123 -1.45 -22.18 39.28
C PRO A 123 -0.81 -23.55 39.16
N THR A 124 -1.10 -24.45 40.09
CA THR A 124 -0.68 -25.87 40.09
C THR A 124 -1.18 -26.65 38.86
N ASP A 125 -1.80 -25.96 37.91
CA ASP A 125 -2.29 -26.48 36.66
C ASP A 125 -1.13 -26.69 35.69
N LYS A 126 -0.98 -27.94 35.27
CA LYS A 126 0.03 -28.45 34.32
C LYS A 126 0.12 -27.57 33.05
N LYS A 127 -1.00 -26.98 32.62
CA LYS A 127 -1.12 -26.14 31.42
C LYS A 127 -0.33 -24.82 31.51
N HIS A 128 -0.27 -24.21 32.69
CA HIS A 128 0.44 -22.93 32.88
C HIS A 128 1.95 -23.13 32.84
N VAL A 129 2.45 -24.20 33.48
CA VAL A 129 3.88 -24.56 33.44
C VAL A 129 4.33 -24.82 32.01
N PHE A 130 3.53 -25.57 31.25
CA PHE A 130 3.82 -25.83 29.83
C PHE A 130 3.83 -24.54 29.00
N SER A 131 2.87 -23.63 29.22
CA SER A 131 2.79 -22.33 28.56
C SER A 131 4.01 -21.44 28.82
N VAL A 132 4.53 -21.43 30.05
CA VAL A 132 5.76 -20.69 30.38
C VAL A 132 6.97 -21.26 29.66
N LEU A 133 7.14 -22.59 29.66
CA LEU A 133 8.24 -23.23 28.94
C LEU A 133 8.18 -22.92 27.45
N LEU A 134 7.00 -23.02 26.84
CA LEU A 134 6.80 -22.76 25.43
C LEU A 134 7.08 -21.29 25.07
N ASN A 135 6.63 -20.35 25.90
CA ASN A 135 6.93 -18.93 25.72
C ASN A 135 8.44 -18.64 25.77
N ASN A 136 9.17 -19.25 26.70
CA ASN A 136 10.62 -19.09 26.77
C ASN A 136 11.32 -19.60 25.51
N ILE A 137 10.83 -20.69 24.90
CA ILE A 137 11.33 -21.17 23.60
C ILE A 137 11.05 -20.15 22.50
N MET A 138 9.86 -19.56 22.44
CA MET A 138 9.51 -18.53 21.44
C MET A 138 10.36 -17.27 21.61
N CYS A 139 10.61 -16.85 22.85
CA CYS A 139 11.48 -15.73 23.17
C CYS A 139 12.94 -16.02 22.79
N LEU A 140 13.43 -17.24 23.06
CA LEU A 140 14.78 -17.66 22.68
C LEU A 140 14.94 -17.69 21.16
N TYR A 141 13.94 -18.19 20.44
CA TYR A 141 13.91 -18.15 18.98
C TYR A 141 14.01 -16.70 18.48
N HIS A 142 13.19 -15.80 19.01
CA HIS A 142 13.18 -14.40 18.59
C HIS A 142 14.56 -13.74 18.77
N VAL A 143 15.14 -13.92 19.95
CA VAL A 143 16.37 -13.23 20.33
C VAL A 143 17.60 -13.85 19.64
N ALA A 144 17.70 -15.18 19.57
CA ALA A 144 18.88 -15.87 19.07
C ALA A 144 18.77 -16.26 17.60
N SER A 145 17.69 -16.93 17.20
CA SER A 145 17.57 -17.56 15.88
C SER A 145 17.03 -16.62 14.81
N HIS A 146 16.01 -15.83 15.13
CA HIS A 146 15.39 -14.89 14.20
C HIS A 146 16.37 -13.79 13.78
N ARG A 147 17.21 -13.32 14.71
CA ARG A 147 18.29 -12.37 14.40
C ARG A 147 19.31 -12.93 13.40
N GLN A 148 19.71 -14.19 13.55
CA GLN A 148 20.66 -14.84 12.63
C GLN A 148 20.08 -14.98 11.22
N LEU A 149 18.77 -15.20 11.12
CA LEU A 149 18.05 -15.17 9.85
C LEU A 149 18.16 -13.77 9.20
N ILE A 150 17.83 -12.70 9.92
CA ILE A 150 17.96 -11.31 9.40
C ILE A 150 19.41 -11.04 8.92
N GLU A 151 20.40 -11.43 9.71
CA GLU A 151 21.82 -11.28 9.33
C GLU A 151 22.16 -12.05 8.05
N TYR A 152 21.62 -13.25 7.86
CA TYR A 152 21.80 -14.02 6.62
C TYR A 152 21.32 -13.24 5.38
N VAL A 153 20.13 -12.64 5.41
CA VAL A 153 19.62 -11.82 4.28
C VAL A 153 20.55 -10.65 4.02
N ALA A 154 20.99 -9.94 5.05
CA ALA A 154 21.92 -8.83 4.90
C ALA A 154 23.27 -9.26 4.31
N PHE A 155 23.78 -10.46 4.63
CA PHE A 155 24.99 -11.01 3.98
C PHE A 155 24.76 -11.40 2.53
N LYS A 156 23.59 -11.98 2.22
CA LYS A 156 23.21 -12.35 0.86
C LYS A 156 23.09 -11.11 -0.04
N ASP A 157 22.46 -10.04 0.44
CA ASP A 157 22.33 -8.80 -0.32
C ASP A 157 23.70 -8.15 -0.58
N ARG A 158 24.55 -8.07 0.46
CA ARG A 158 25.94 -7.60 0.31
C ARG A 158 26.74 -8.42 -0.71
N LEU A 159 26.51 -9.73 -0.79
CA LEU A 159 27.17 -10.58 -1.76
C LEU A 159 26.76 -10.23 -3.19
N VAL A 160 25.48 -9.89 -3.42
CA VAL A 160 24.99 -9.44 -4.72
C VAL A 160 25.67 -8.12 -5.11
N ASP A 161 25.75 -7.16 -4.20
CA ASP A 161 26.41 -5.87 -4.45
C ASP A 161 27.88 -6.05 -4.80
N LEU A 162 28.62 -6.83 -4.01
CA LEU A 162 30.02 -7.12 -4.29
C LEU A 162 30.22 -7.82 -5.64
N SER A 163 29.26 -8.65 -6.06
CA SER A 163 29.30 -9.32 -7.37
C SER A 163 29.08 -8.35 -8.53
N ILE A 164 28.25 -7.32 -8.33
CA ILE A 164 28.05 -6.23 -9.29
C ILE A 164 29.31 -5.37 -9.37
N ASP A 165 29.86 -4.96 -8.22
CA ASP A 165 31.11 -4.19 -8.15
C ASP A 165 32.26 -4.93 -8.85
N TYR A 166 32.37 -6.25 -8.61
CA TYR A 166 33.33 -7.10 -9.31
C TYR A 166 33.15 -7.03 -10.82
N ALA A 167 31.92 -7.16 -11.33
CA ALA A 167 31.64 -7.14 -12.75
C ALA A 167 31.96 -5.79 -13.40
N ILE A 168 31.73 -4.67 -12.69
CA ILE A 168 32.06 -3.33 -13.15
C ILE A 168 33.58 -3.17 -13.26
N VAL A 169 34.33 -3.54 -12.21
CA VAL A 169 35.80 -3.42 -12.20
C VAL A 169 36.44 -4.36 -13.23
N ASP A 170 35.94 -5.59 -13.38
CA ASP A 170 36.39 -6.54 -14.42
C ASP A 170 36.14 -6.01 -15.83
N TYR A 171 35.02 -5.32 -16.05
CA TYR A 171 34.71 -4.67 -17.32
C TYR A 171 35.63 -3.46 -17.60
N GLU A 172 35.86 -2.60 -16.61
CA GLU A 172 36.79 -1.47 -16.72
C GLU A 172 38.21 -1.92 -17.02
N LEU A 173 38.67 -3.00 -16.37
CA LEU A 173 39.98 -3.59 -16.61
C LEU A 173 40.13 -4.14 -18.04
N LYS A 174 39.05 -4.61 -18.65
CA LYS A 174 39.06 -5.11 -20.05
C LYS A 174 39.07 -4.01 -21.10
N ILE A 175 38.69 -2.77 -20.74
CA ILE A 175 38.53 -1.66 -21.69
C ILE A 175 39.61 -0.59 -21.52
N SER A 176 40.05 -0.34 -20.28
CA SER A 176 41.04 0.69 -19.97
C SER A 176 42.47 0.14 -20.07
N ASN A 177 43.36 0.90 -20.73
CA ASN A 177 44.81 0.67 -20.70
C ASN A 177 45.51 1.47 -19.59
N GLU A 178 44.76 2.27 -18.82
CA GLU A 178 45.27 3.10 -17.73
C GLU A 178 44.89 2.50 -16.37
N ASN A 179 45.81 2.56 -15.39
CA ASN A 179 45.64 2.09 -14.01
C ASN A 179 45.37 0.58 -13.84
N VAL A 180 45.82 -0.27 -14.77
CA VAL A 180 45.63 -1.73 -14.75
C VAL A 180 46.09 -2.37 -13.43
N ASP A 181 47.27 -2.01 -12.91
CA ASP A 181 47.78 -2.57 -11.64
C ASP A 181 46.89 -2.24 -10.44
N MET A 182 46.28 -1.06 -10.43
CA MET A 182 45.36 -0.63 -9.38
C MET A 182 44.04 -1.38 -9.47
N LEU A 183 43.49 -1.51 -10.69
CA LEU A 183 42.26 -2.26 -10.97
C LEU A 183 42.42 -3.76 -10.67
N GLU A 184 43.58 -4.36 -10.98
CA GLU A 184 43.87 -5.75 -10.59
C GLU A 184 43.89 -5.93 -9.07
N HIS A 185 44.46 -4.97 -8.34
CA HIS A 185 44.50 -5.02 -6.88
C HIS A 185 43.11 -4.83 -6.26
N THR A 186 42.28 -3.91 -6.77
CA THR A 186 40.90 -3.72 -6.29
C THR A 186 40.06 -4.96 -6.58
N LEU A 187 40.19 -5.56 -7.76
CA LEU A 187 39.51 -6.79 -8.12
C LEU A 187 39.88 -7.95 -7.19
N LYS A 188 41.17 -8.13 -6.88
CA LYS A 188 41.62 -9.13 -5.88
C LYS A 188 41.07 -8.87 -4.46
N ASP A 189 40.94 -7.61 -4.05
CA ASP A 189 40.33 -7.29 -2.75
C ASP A 189 38.83 -7.61 -2.74
N ILE A 190 38.11 -7.28 -3.82
CA ILE A 190 36.70 -7.63 -3.99
C ILE A 190 36.51 -9.16 -4.00
N GLU A 191 37.34 -9.92 -4.72
CA GLU A 191 37.31 -11.39 -4.71
C GLU A 191 37.45 -11.96 -3.30
N LYS A 192 38.37 -11.40 -2.51
CA LYS A 192 38.58 -11.82 -1.12
C LYS A 192 37.33 -11.55 -0.27
N ARG A 193 36.69 -10.39 -0.43
CA ARG A 193 35.44 -10.04 0.27
C ARG A 193 34.26 -10.92 -0.16
N ILE A 194 34.14 -11.22 -1.45
CA ILE A 194 33.15 -12.16 -2.00
C ILE A 194 33.35 -13.54 -1.38
N CYS A 195 34.59 -14.05 -1.35
CA CYS A 195 34.89 -15.37 -0.80
C CYS A 195 34.53 -15.47 0.70
N LEU A 196 34.84 -14.43 1.49
CA LEU A 196 34.46 -14.36 2.91
C LEU A 196 32.93 -14.34 3.08
N SER A 197 32.23 -13.50 2.31
CA SER A 197 30.77 -13.38 2.37
C SER A 197 30.08 -14.67 1.94
N MET A 198 30.57 -15.32 0.88
CA MET A 198 30.12 -16.64 0.42
C MET A 198 30.27 -17.71 1.51
N ARG A 199 31.41 -17.74 2.22
CA ARG A 199 31.63 -18.68 3.33
C ARG A 199 30.66 -18.45 4.48
N HIS A 200 30.39 -17.19 4.83
CA HIS A 200 29.42 -16.85 5.88
C HIS A 200 27.99 -17.26 5.49
N VAL A 201 27.56 -16.94 4.26
CA VAL A 201 26.25 -17.34 3.73
C VAL A 201 26.13 -18.87 3.70
N ALA A 202 27.16 -19.58 3.25
CA ALA A 202 27.18 -21.04 3.21
C ALA A 202 27.11 -21.66 4.62
N TRP A 203 27.84 -21.10 5.58
CA TRP A 203 27.84 -21.56 6.97
C TRP A 203 26.47 -21.37 7.63
N LEU A 204 25.91 -20.17 7.53
CA LEU A 204 24.56 -19.87 8.04
C LEU A 204 23.50 -20.74 7.35
N LYS A 205 23.63 -20.96 6.03
CA LYS A 205 22.73 -21.85 5.29
C LYS A 205 22.80 -23.28 5.81
N SER A 206 24.01 -23.79 6.06
CA SER A 206 24.23 -25.15 6.58
C SER A 206 23.77 -25.33 8.03
N LEU A 207 23.74 -24.25 8.82
CA LEU A 207 23.30 -24.28 10.21
C LEU A 207 21.77 -24.18 10.33
N ILE A 208 21.15 -23.29 9.54
CA ILE A 208 19.74 -22.93 9.69
C ILE A 208 18.83 -23.81 8.82
N PHE A 209 19.18 -24.04 7.55
CA PHE A 209 18.32 -24.73 6.58
C PHE A 209 18.63 -26.22 6.47
N VAL A 210 18.65 -26.90 7.62
CA VAL A 210 18.67 -28.37 7.72
C VAL A 210 17.24 -28.86 7.89
N ASP A 211 16.85 -29.97 7.25
CA ASP A 211 15.48 -30.52 7.29
C ASP A 211 14.91 -30.66 8.72
N ALA A 212 15.76 -30.98 9.71
CA ALA A 212 15.37 -31.06 11.12
C ALA A 212 14.98 -29.70 11.71
N ASN A 213 15.68 -28.63 11.33
CA ASN A 213 15.41 -27.27 11.79
C ASN A 213 14.20 -26.67 11.08
N GLU A 214 13.93 -27.05 9.82
CA GLU A 214 12.72 -26.60 9.10
C GLU A 214 11.44 -27.03 9.83
N ARG A 215 11.39 -28.27 10.34
CA ARG A 215 10.27 -28.76 11.17
C ARG A 215 10.12 -27.98 12.47
N ILE A 216 11.24 -27.54 13.07
CA ILE A 216 11.21 -26.72 14.29
C ILE A 216 10.64 -25.33 13.97
N LEU A 217 11.02 -24.73 12.85
CA LEU A 217 10.51 -23.43 12.42
C LEU A 217 9.01 -23.49 12.11
N GLU A 218 8.55 -24.56 11.43
CA GLU A 218 7.14 -24.83 11.18
C GLU A 218 6.35 -25.00 12.48
N TRP A 219 6.89 -25.76 13.43
CA TRP A 219 6.30 -25.95 14.75
C TRP A 219 6.17 -24.64 15.54
N ILE A 220 7.23 -23.82 15.54
CA ILE A 220 7.21 -22.45 16.12
C ILE A 220 6.13 -21.60 15.45
N LEU A 221 6.07 -21.61 14.11
CA LEU A 221 5.09 -20.84 13.35
C LEU A 221 3.65 -21.24 13.67
N SER A 222 3.39 -22.54 13.80
CA SER A 222 2.09 -23.09 14.21
C SER A 222 1.67 -22.60 15.60
N ILE A 223 2.55 -22.70 16.59
CA ILE A 223 2.26 -22.26 17.97
C ILE A 223 1.99 -20.76 18.02
N VAL A 224 2.85 -19.96 17.38
CA VAL A 224 2.70 -18.51 17.34
C VAL A 224 1.38 -18.14 16.68
N SER A 225 1.03 -18.78 15.56
CA SER A 225 -0.22 -18.54 14.84
C SER A 225 -1.45 -18.88 15.69
N ASN A 226 -1.49 -20.08 16.30
CA ASN A 226 -2.58 -20.49 17.17
C ASN A 226 -2.72 -19.59 18.40
N THR A 227 -1.60 -19.15 18.98
CA THR A 227 -1.58 -18.24 20.13
C THR A 227 -2.15 -16.88 19.76
N VAL A 228 -1.67 -16.27 18.67
CA VAL A 228 -2.14 -14.95 18.21
C VAL A 228 -3.61 -15.01 17.82
N LYS A 229 -4.05 -16.04 17.08
CA LYS A 229 -5.45 -16.21 16.68
C LYS A 229 -6.37 -16.31 17.90
N TYR A 230 -6.02 -17.19 18.85
CA TYR A 230 -6.83 -17.35 20.05
C TYR A 230 -6.91 -16.07 20.88
N CYS A 231 -5.79 -15.38 21.09
CA CYS A 231 -5.78 -14.15 21.85
C CYS A 231 -6.60 -13.05 21.14
N SER A 232 -6.51 -12.97 19.81
CA SER A 232 -7.29 -12.00 19.03
C SER A 232 -8.79 -12.22 19.16
N ASP A 233 -9.24 -13.48 19.10
CA ASP A 233 -10.66 -13.84 19.05
C ASP A 233 -11.34 -13.94 20.43
N VAL A 234 -10.60 -14.33 21.48
CA VAL A 234 -11.18 -14.73 22.77
C VAL A 234 -10.80 -13.81 23.93
N GLU A 235 -9.66 -13.12 23.86
CA GLU A 235 -9.16 -12.31 24.98
C GLU A 235 -9.62 -10.84 24.93
N ASP A 236 -10.52 -10.46 24.02
CA ASP A 236 -11.08 -9.10 23.90
C ASP A 236 -9.99 -8.01 24.03
N GLU A 237 -10.09 -7.12 25.03
CA GLU A 237 -9.11 -6.05 25.31
C GLU A 237 -7.77 -6.59 25.85
N LEU A 238 -7.73 -7.78 26.44
CA LEU A 238 -6.51 -8.39 26.97
C LEU A 238 -5.56 -8.87 25.85
N PHE A 239 -6.02 -8.91 24.58
CA PHE A 239 -5.11 -9.10 23.44
C PHE A 239 -3.96 -8.08 23.43
N ARG A 240 -4.21 -6.86 23.92
CA ARG A 240 -3.19 -5.79 24.07
C ARG A 240 -1.93 -6.22 24.82
N PHE A 241 -2.02 -7.22 25.69
CA PHE A 241 -0.92 -7.72 26.51
C PHE A 241 -0.03 -8.73 25.79
N VAL A 242 -0.38 -9.17 24.57
CA VAL A 242 0.49 -10.06 23.80
C VAL A 242 1.83 -9.34 23.53
N PRO A 243 2.99 -9.95 23.82
CA PRO A 243 4.28 -9.36 23.51
C PRO A 243 4.46 -9.13 22.01
N GLU A 244 5.09 -8.02 21.64
CA GLU A 244 5.25 -7.65 20.23
C GLU A 244 6.00 -8.71 19.40
N PHE A 245 6.93 -9.43 20.03
CA PHE A 245 7.74 -10.44 19.36
C PHE A 245 6.93 -11.61 18.78
N TYR A 246 5.69 -11.85 19.25
CA TYR A 246 4.82 -12.86 18.66
C TYR A 246 4.41 -12.47 17.24
N ILE A 247 4.06 -11.20 17.03
CA ILE A 247 3.73 -10.70 15.70
C ILE A 247 5.01 -10.63 14.86
N ASP A 248 6.12 -10.15 15.42
CA ASP A 248 7.40 -10.11 14.69
C ASP A 248 7.87 -11.52 14.29
N ASN A 249 7.70 -12.54 15.13
CA ASN A 249 8.04 -13.93 14.79
C ASN A 249 7.07 -14.52 13.76
N LEU A 250 5.76 -14.31 13.93
CA LEU A 250 4.73 -14.75 12.97
C LEU A 250 5.09 -14.24 11.58
N MET A 251 5.36 -12.95 11.51
CA MET A 251 5.64 -12.25 10.29
C MET A 251 7.03 -12.56 9.77
N GLY A 252 8.05 -12.60 10.62
CA GLY A 252 9.40 -13.00 10.24
C GLY A 252 9.45 -14.39 9.62
N LEU A 253 8.71 -15.35 10.18
CA LEU A 253 8.62 -16.71 9.64
C LEU A 253 7.71 -16.81 8.42
N ALA A 254 6.62 -16.04 8.36
CA ALA A 254 5.69 -16.05 7.22
C ALA A 254 6.17 -15.18 6.04
N VAL A 255 7.01 -14.17 6.27
CA VAL A 255 7.41 -13.14 5.30
C VAL A 255 8.83 -13.32 4.80
N LEU A 256 9.78 -13.69 5.66
CA LEU A 256 11.22 -13.68 5.31
C LEU A 256 11.76 -15.07 4.93
N LEU A 257 11.04 -16.15 5.25
CA LEU A 257 11.39 -17.51 4.83
C LEU A 257 11.56 -17.71 3.30
N PRO A 258 10.78 -17.04 2.42
CA PRO A 258 11.07 -16.97 0.99
C PRO A 258 12.43 -16.33 0.66
N ASP A 259 12.81 -15.24 1.34
CA ASP A 259 14.03 -14.48 1.06
C ASP A 259 15.29 -15.20 1.54
N TYR A 260 15.19 -15.94 2.65
CA TYR A 260 16.33 -16.67 3.22
C TYR A 260 16.76 -17.89 2.40
N THR A 261 15.84 -18.56 1.70
CA THR A 261 16.18 -19.85 1.07
C THR A 261 16.76 -19.71 -0.33
N ASN A 262 16.44 -18.59 -1.00
CA ASN A 262 16.66 -18.33 -2.42
C ASN A 262 16.05 -19.44 -3.30
N ILE A 263 15.23 -19.03 -4.28
CA ILE A 263 14.38 -19.87 -5.14
C ILE A 263 13.05 -20.16 -4.46
N ILE A 264 12.01 -19.42 -4.88
CA ILE A 264 10.62 -19.76 -5.29
C ILE A 264 10.03 -21.16 -4.95
N GLN A 265 10.81 -22.16 -4.51
CA GLN A 265 10.40 -23.52 -4.21
C GLN A 265 9.98 -23.79 -2.75
N LYS A 266 10.53 -23.11 -1.72
CA LYS A 266 10.28 -23.51 -0.31
C LYS A 266 9.10 -22.82 0.40
N PHE A 267 8.85 -21.53 0.16
CA PHE A 267 7.63 -20.89 0.70
C PHE A 267 6.38 -21.46 0.04
N ASP A 268 6.46 -21.69 -1.26
CA ASP A 268 5.47 -22.44 -2.02
C ASP A 268 5.30 -23.86 -1.47
N ALA A 269 6.37 -24.53 -1.01
CA ALA A 269 6.28 -25.85 -0.39
C ALA A 269 5.58 -25.80 0.98
N ILE A 270 5.79 -24.78 1.81
CA ILE A 270 5.07 -24.63 3.09
C ILE A 270 3.60 -24.29 2.87
N ILE A 271 3.30 -23.38 1.92
CA ILE A 271 1.93 -23.06 1.52
C ILE A 271 1.19 -24.28 0.94
N VAL A 272 1.90 -25.11 0.17
CA VAL A 272 1.31 -26.30 -0.48
C VAL A 272 1.24 -27.50 0.47
N ALA A 273 2.25 -27.71 1.31
CA ALA A 273 2.28 -28.81 2.28
C ALA A 273 1.31 -28.57 3.43
N GLU A 274 1.32 -27.38 4.03
CA GLU A 274 0.54 -27.04 5.22
C GLU A 274 -0.48 -25.94 4.90
N LYS A 275 -1.39 -26.25 3.97
CA LYS A 275 -2.44 -25.30 3.52
C LYS A 275 -3.27 -24.75 4.68
N TRP A 276 -3.52 -25.54 5.72
CA TRP A 276 -4.27 -25.11 6.90
C TRP A 276 -3.54 -24.00 7.67
N LEU A 277 -2.22 -24.09 7.82
CA LEU A 277 -1.41 -23.10 8.51
C LEU A 277 -1.36 -21.79 7.72
N ALA A 278 -1.22 -21.88 6.40
CA ALA A 278 -1.29 -20.71 5.52
C ALA A 278 -2.69 -20.04 5.55
N MET A 279 -3.78 -20.81 5.62
CA MET A 279 -5.12 -20.27 5.83
C MET A 279 -5.26 -19.57 7.18
N LEU A 280 -4.74 -20.17 8.26
CA LEU A 280 -4.75 -19.59 9.61
C LEU A 280 -3.99 -18.26 9.65
N ILE A 281 -2.79 -18.20 9.06
CA ILE A 281 -1.99 -16.96 8.99
C ILE A 281 -2.72 -15.89 8.17
N ALA A 282 -3.31 -16.26 7.03
CA ALA A 282 -4.09 -15.32 6.21
C ALA A 282 -5.29 -14.75 6.99
N GLU A 283 -5.99 -15.58 7.75
CA GLU A 283 -7.11 -15.15 8.59
C GLU A 283 -6.65 -14.21 9.71
N ILE A 284 -5.56 -14.54 10.41
CA ILE A 284 -4.95 -13.68 11.43
C ILE A 284 -4.61 -12.31 10.84
N LEU A 285 -3.90 -12.27 9.70
CA LEU A 285 -3.48 -11.03 9.04
C LEU A 285 -4.66 -10.10 8.73
N LEU A 286 -5.79 -10.67 8.27
CA LEU A 286 -6.99 -9.90 7.96
C LEU A 286 -7.74 -9.46 9.23
N ASP A 287 -7.77 -10.29 10.27
CA ASP A 287 -8.45 -9.98 11.53
C ASP A 287 -7.76 -8.87 12.31
N ILE A 288 -6.43 -8.89 12.38
CA ILE A 288 -5.64 -7.89 13.09
C ILE A 288 -5.32 -6.65 12.24
N PHE A 289 -5.79 -6.59 10.99
CA PHE A 289 -5.54 -5.48 10.08
C PHE A 289 -6.16 -4.18 10.61
N ASN A 290 -5.30 -3.23 10.97
CA ASN A 290 -5.69 -1.96 11.60
C ASN A 290 -6.54 -2.16 12.87
N ASP A 291 -6.28 -3.22 13.63
CA ASP A 291 -6.92 -3.43 14.93
C ASP A 291 -6.48 -2.35 15.92
N HIS A 292 -7.46 -1.66 16.52
CA HIS A 292 -7.26 -0.63 17.54
C HIS A 292 -6.49 -1.10 18.78
N ARG A 293 -6.43 -2.41 19.06
CA ARG A 293 -5.66 -3.00 20.17
C ARG A 293 -4.16 -2.99 19.90
N ILE A 294 -3.74 -2.87 18.64
CA ILE A 294 -2.34 -2.75 18.23
C ILE A 294 -1.99 -1.27 18.09
N ILE A 295 -1.10 -0.77 18.93
CA ILE A 295 -0.73 0.65 18.95
C ILE A 295 0.60 0.88 18.24
N HIS A 296 1.57 -0.03 18.36
CA HIS A 296 2.92 0.15 17.82
C HIS A 296 2.91 0.29 16.28
N PRO A 297 3.41 1.42 15.73
CA PRO A 297 3.43 1.63 14.27
C PRO A 297 4.25 0.59 13.51
N LYS A 298 5.37 0.13 14.10
CA LYS A 298 6.22 -0.93 13.52
C LYS A 298 5.41 -2.21 13.30
N THR A 299 4.66 -2.67 14.30
CA THR A 299 3.82 -3.87 14.20
C THR A 299 2.74 -3.71 13.14
N LYS A 300 2.07 -2.54 13.08
CA LYS A 300 1.08 -2.26 12.02
C LYS A 300 1.70 -2.31 10.63
N GLU A 301 2.90 -1.75 10.47
CA GLU A 301 3.64 -1.79 9.21
C GLU A 301 3.97 -3.23 8.79
N ILE A 302 4.45 -4.07 9.71
CA ILE A 302 4.76 -5.47 9.43
C ILE A 302 3.50 -6.23 9.00
N ILE A 303 2.34 -6.01 9.64
CA ILE A 303 1.07 -6.64 9.24
C ILE A 303 0.69 -6.27 7.80
N VAL A 304 0.83 -4.98 7.45
CA VAL A 304 0.56 -4.48 6.10
C VAL A 304 1.51 -5.11 5.06
N GLN A 305 2.79 -5.28 5.41
CA GLN A 305 3.75 -6.00 4.56
C GLN A 305 3.33 -7.47 4.36
N GLY A 306 2.82 -8.13 5.40
CA GLY A 306 2.28 -9.49 5.31
C GLY A 306 1.13 -9.64 4.33
N VAL A 307 0.13 -8.78 4.43
CA VAL A 307 -0.99 -8.76 3.48
C VAL A 307 -0.49 -8.49 2.07
N THR A 308 0.46 -7.56 1.92
CA THR A 308 1.07 -7.25 0.61
C THR A 308 1.76 -8.49 0.02
N LEU A 309 2.52 -9.24 0.81
CA LEU A 309 3.18 -10.48 0.36
C LEU A 309 2.17 -11.57 -0.02
N TYR A 310 1.13 -11.77 0.80
CA TYR A 310 0.07 -12.71 0.46
C TYR A 310 -0.60 -12.35 -0.86
N LEU A 311 -0.68 -11.06 -1.17
CA LEU A 311 -1.19 -10.59 -2.45
C LEU A 311 -0.19 -10.76 -3.60
N THR A 312 1.12 -10.66 -3.41
CA THR A 312 2.09 -10.79 -4.51
C THR A 312 2.34 -12.24 -4.94
N ASN A 313 2.16 -13.23 -4.06
CA ASN A 313 2.32 -14.65 -4.43
C ASN A 313 1.02 -15.29 -4.97
N PRO A 314 1.07 -16.05 -6.09
CA PRO A 314 -0.10 -16.60 -6.75
C PRO A 314 -0.87 -17.63 -5.90
N LYS A 315 -0.19 -18.42 -5.08
CA LYS A 315 -0.82 -19.45 -4.23
C LYS A 315 -1.44 -18.82 -2.98
N SER A 316 -0.74 -17.88 -2.36
CA SER A 316 -1.24 -17.17 -1.17
C SER A 316 -2.45 -16.28 -1.47
N VAL A 317 -2.55 -15.70 -2.68
CA VAL A 317 -3.75 -14.95 -3.11
C VAL A 317 -4.99 -15.82 -3.09
N VAL A 318 -4.88 -17.07 -3.54
CA VAL A 318 -6.01 -18.03 -3.54
C VAL A 318 -6.42 -18.37 -2.11
N ILE A 319 -5.45 -18.50 -1.20
CA ILE A 319 -5.69 -18.72 0.22
C ILE A 319 -6.39 -17.53 0.86
N LEU A 320 -5.91 -16.30 0.62
CA LEU A 320 -6.50 -15.08 1.15
C LEU A 320 -7.96 -14.92 0.71
N GLN A 321 -8.30 -15.33 -0.51
CA GLN A 321 -9.67 -15.37 -1.04
C GLN A 321 -10.55 -16.45 -0.38
N SER A 322 -9.94 -17.50 0.18
CA SER A 322 -10.64 -18.62 0.82
C SER A 322 -10.93 -18.39 2.31
N VAL A 323 -10.30 -17.39 2.95
CA VAL A 323 -10.54 -16.98 4.35
C VAL A 323 -12.01 -16.65 4.58
N GLU A 324 -12.55 -16.78 5.80
CA GLU A 324 -13.94 -16.45 6.11
C GLU A 324 -14.34 -15.03 5.64
N LYS A 325 -15.52 -14.92 5.01
CA LYS A 325 -16.03 -13.65 4.46
C LYS A 325 -16.07 -12.52 5.50
N LYS A 326 -16.36 -12.84 6.77
CA LYS A 326 -16.40 -11.86 7.87
C LYS A 326 -15.07 -11.14 8.04
N SER A 327 -13.96 -11.88 8.10
CA SER A 327 -12.60 -11.34 8.22
C SER A 327 -12.20 -10.53 7.01
N ARG A 328 -12.49 -11.03 5.79
CA ARG A 328 -12.21 -10.30 4.54
C ARG A 328 -12.94 -8.95 4.48
N LEU A 329 -14.24 -8.92 4.80
CA LEU A 329 -15.02 -7.69 4.81
C LEU A 329 -14.56 -6.70 5.89
N ARG A 330 -14.17 -7.19 7.07
CA ARG A 330 -13.60 -6.35 8.14
C ARG A 330 -12.31 -5.67 7.66
N ALA A 331 -11.37 -6.44 7.11
CA ALA A 331 -10.12 -5.90 6.59
C ALA A 331 -10.35 -4.85 5.49
N ILE A 332 -11.24 -5.13 4.53
CA ILE A 332 -11.59 -4.20 3.45
C ILE A 332 -12.17 -2.88 3.98
N LYS A 333 -13.06 -2.93 4.98
CA LYS A 333 -13.58 -1.73 5.64
C LYS A 333 -12.46 -0.90 6.28
N SER A 334 -11.50 -1.56 6.94
CA SER A 334 -10.33 -0.91 7.52
C SER A 334 -9.39 -0.31 6.46
N ILE A 335 -9.23 -0.96 5.31
CA ILE A 335 -8.40 -0.48 4.18
C ILE A 335 -8.98 0.79 3.56
N LEU A 336 -10.30 0.85 3.38
CA LEU A 336 -11.00 2.02 2.81
C LEU A 336 -11.11 3.20 3.78
N LYS A 337 -10.89 2.96 5.08
CA LYS A 337 -10.90 4.01 6.12
C LYS A 337 -9.58 4.02 6.89
N PRO A 338 -8.46 4.45 6.27
CA PRO A 338 -7.18 4.51 6.94
C PRO A 338 -7.28 5.49 8.12
N THR A 339 -7.03 4.99 9.33
CA THR A 339 -7.08 5.76 10.59
C THR A 339 -5.92 6.76 10.69
N GLU A 340 -4.78 6.43 10.09
CA GLU A 340 -3.56 7.23 10.14
C GLU A 340 -3.20 7.79 8.75
N ARG A 341 -2.87 9.08 8.71
CA ARG A 341 -2.45 9.78 7.48
C ARG A 341 -1.14 9.23 6.88
N LYS A 342 -0.38 8.40 7.59
CA LYS A 342 0.82 7.78 7.04
C LYS A 342 0.54 6.44 6.35
N MET A 343 -0.62 5.84 6.61
CA MET A 343 -0.96 4.49 6.14
C MET A 343 -1.61 4.47 4.75
N TRP A 344 -2.10 5.62 4.25
CA TRP A 344 -2.86 5.67 3.00
C TRP A 344 -2.09 5.13 1.79
N ILE A 345 -0.78 5.34 1.71
CA ILE A 345 0.04 4.83 0.61
C ILE A 345 -0.03 3.30 0.57
N LYS A 346 0.14 2.67 1.73
CA LYS A 346 0.20 1.21 1.84
C LYS A 346 -1.18 0.57 1.65
N THR A 347 -2.25 1.19 2.14
CA THR A 347 -3.61 0.71 1.87
C THR A 347 -3.97 0.82 0.38
N ASN A 348 -3.54 1.89 -0.30
CA ASN A 348 -3.72 2.02 -1.75
C ASN A 348 -2.89 1.01 -2.54
N LEU A 349 -1.67 0.67 -2.09
CA LEU A 349 -0.89 -0.42 -2.67
C LEU A 349 -1.64 -1.76 -2.58
N ILE A 350 -2.22 -2.07 -1.41
CA ILE A 350 -3.04 -3.28 -1.22
C ILE A 350 -4.22 -3.30 -2.19
N LEU A 351 -4.96 -2.18 -2.34
CA LEU A 351 -6.08 -2.09 -3.27
C LEU A 351 -5.64 -2.27 -4.72
N MET A 352 -4.54 -1.64 -5.14
CA MET A 352 -3.95 -1.85 -6.47
C MET A 352 -3.60 -3.33 -6.69
N LEU A 353 -3.02 -4.00 -5.68
CA LEU A 353 -2.71 -5.43 -5.77
C LEU A 353 -3.96 -6.31 -5.82
N ILE A 354 -5.06 -5.93 -5.19
CA ILE A 354 -6.35 -6.62 -5.33
C ILE A 354 -6.92 -6.41 -6.74
N TRP A 355 -6.75 -5.22 -7.32
CA TRP A 355 -7.22 -4.86 -8.66
C TRP A 355 -6.44 -5.49 -9.82
N TYR A 356 -5.22 -5.96 -9.54
CA TYR A 356 -4.38 -6.65 -10.51
C TYR A 356 -5.12 -7.75 -11.28
N GLY A 357 -4.96 -7.75 -12.60
CA GLY A 357 -5.61 -8.68 -13.52
C GLY A 357 -6.97 -8.23 -14.06
N SER A 358 -7.63 -7.24 -13.43
CA SER A 358 -8.95 -6.74 -13.84
C SER A 358 -8.92 -5.36 -14.50
N GLY A 359 -7.88 -4.55 -14.25
CA GLY A 359 -7.71 -3.24 -14.88
C GLY A 359 -7.24 -3.33 -16.34
N PHE A 360 -7.45 -2.25 -17.09
CA PHE A 360 -7.03 -2.12 -18.48
C PHE A 360 -5.54 -2.39 -18.63
N ALA A 361 -5.21 -3.41 -19.44
CA ALA A 361 -3.87 -3.96 -19.66
C ALA A 361 -3.04 -4.16 -18.38
N PHE A 362 -3.70 -4.41 -17.25
CA PHE A 362 -3.05 -4.53 -15.94
C PHE A 362 -2.78 -5.98 -15.55
N ARG A 363 -2.04 -6.69 -16.42
CA ARG A 363 -1.66 -8.11 -16.25
C ARG A 363 -0.16 -8.34 -16.38
N TYR A 364 0.61 -7.28 -16.62
CA TYR A 364 2.05 -7.38 -16.71
C TYR A 364 2.64 -7.67 -15.33
N VAL A 365 3.63 -8.55 -15.28
CA VAL A 365 4.42 -8.80 -14.05
C VAL A 365 5.49 -7.74 -13.89
N ARG A 366 6.08 -7.31 -15.02
CA ARG A 366 7.06 -6.24 -15.09
C ARG A 366 6.68 -5.25 -16.18
N PRO A 367 6.92 -3.95 -15.97
CA PRO A 367 6.84 -2.96 -17.02
C PRO A 367 7.70 -3.35 -18.25
N PRO A 368 7.26 -3.05 -19.49
CA PRO A 368 7.94 -3.49 -20.71
C PRO A 368 9.41 -3.10 -20.80
N HIS A 369 9.77 -1.91 -20.31
CA HIS A 369 11.13 -1.39 -20.35
C HIS A 369 12.09 -2.06 -19.36
N LEU A 370 11.57 -2.86 -18.42
CA LEU A 370 12.34 -3.59 -17.39
C LEU A 370 12.45 -5.10 -17.65
N ASN A 371 11.84 -5.65 -18.70
CA ASN A 371 11.83 -7.10 -18.95
C ASN A 371 13.23 -7.75 -18.94
N ASN A 372 14.25 -7.02 -19.42
CA ASN A 372 15.62 -7.51 -19.57
C ASN A 372 16.64 -6.81 -18.67
N LYS A 373 16.19 -5.93 -17.75
CA LYS A 373 17.07 -5.23 -16.82
C LYS A 373 17.09 -5.96 -15.48
N HIS A 374 18.25 -5.96 -14.82
CA HIS A 374 18.34 -6.37 -13.43
C HIS A 374 17.58 -5.34 -12.58
N ILE A 375 16.64 -5.81 -11.78
CA ILE A 375 15.88 -4.94 -10.86
C ILE A 375 16.60 -4.99 -9.54
N SER A 376 16.94 -3.83 -8.98
CA SER A 376 17.45 -3.78 -7.63
C SER A 376 16.41 -4.36 -6.66
N THR A 377 16.80 -5.34 -5.84
CA THR A 377 16.00 -5.81 -4.71
C THR A 377 16.16 -4.89 -3.49
N GLN A 378 17.02 -3.88 -3.58
CA GLN A 378 17.27 -2.91 -2.53
C GLN A 378 16.40 -1.67 -2.78
N GLY A 379 15.28 -1.59 -2.07
CA GLY A 379 14.33 -0.50 -2.22
C GLY A 379 13.21 -0.57 -1.19
N ALA A 380 12.36 0.45 -1.16
CA ALA A 380 11.13 0.37 -0.40
C ALA A 380 10.23 -0.75 -0.98
N LEU A 381 9.38 -1.37 -0.16
CA LEU A 381 8.49 -2.45 -0.62
C LEU A 381 7.65 -2.02 -1.82
N GLU A 382 7.18 -0.77 -1.82
CA GLU A 382 6.43 -0.16 -2.91
C GLU A 382 7.22 -0.14 -4.23
N GLU A 383 8.52 0.22 -4.17
CA GLU A 383 9.40 0.28 -5.33
C GLU A 383 9.66 -1.13 -5.89
N ILE A 384 9.88 -2.11 -5.01
CA ILE A 384 10.11 -3.51 -5.37
C ILE A 384 8.86 -4.09 -6.04
N VAL A 385 7.70 -3.94 -5.40
CA VAL A 385 6.42 -4.45 -5.92
C VAL A 385 6.08 -3.81 -7.26
N PHE A 386 6.30 -2.50 -7.41
CA PHE A 386 5.97 -1.79 -8.63
C PHE A 386 6.91 -2.13 -9.79
N SER A 387 8.20 -2.32 -9.51
CA SER A 387 9.20 -2.77 -10.50
C SER A 387 8.97 -4.22 -10.92
N ASN A 388 8.56 -5.06 -9.97
CA ASN A 388 8.34 -6.47 -10.17
C ASN A 388 7.17 -6.95 -9.31
N MET A 389 6.01 -7.17 -9.94
CA MET A 389 4.82 -7.70 -9.29
C MET A 389 4.95 -9.18 -8.91
N GLY A 390 6.11 -9.79 -9.16
CA GLY A 390 6.49 -11.14 -8.74
C GLY A 390 6.35 -12.17 -9.87
N THR A 391 5.34 -13.02 -9.77
CA THR A 391 4.98 -14.03 -10.78
C THR A 391 3.56 -13.79 -11.27
N VAL A 392 3.22 -14.31 -12.45
CA VAL A 392 1.84 -14.25 -12.96
C VAL A 392 0.90 -14.87 -11.92
N ARG A 393 -0.13 -14.11 -11.53
CA ARG A 393 -1.10 -14.52 -10.50
C ARG A 393 -2.54 -14.29 -10.97
N PRO A 394 -3.49 -15.11 -10.49
CA PRO A 394 -4.90 -14.92 -10.82
C PRO A 394 -5.43 -13.61 -10.20
N PRO A 395 -6.41 -12.96 -10.85
CA PRO A 395 -7.08 -11.79 -10.27
C PRO A 395 -7.78 -12.18 -8.96
N ALA A 396 -7.74 -11.30 -7.97
CA ALA A 396 -8.34 -11.52 -6.66
C ALA A 396 -9.87 -11.27 -6.68
N THR A 397 -10.60 -11.98 -7.53
CA THR A 397 -12.02 -11.74 -7.84
C THR A 397 -12.93 -11.80 -6.62
N VAL A 398 -12.65 -12.68 -5.64
CA VAL A 398 -13.43 -12.77 -4.41
C VAL A 398 -13.26 -11.50 -3.56
N LEU A 399 -12.02 -11.03 -3.40
CA LEU A 399 -11.73 -9.78 -2.68
C LEU A 399 -12.28 -8.56 -3.43
N GLN A 400 -12.21 -8.54 -4.76
CA GLN A 400 -12.84 -7.51 -5.59
C GLN A 400 -14.36 -7.46 -5.39
N ASN A 401 -15.03 -8.62 -5.31
CA ASN A 401 -16.45 -8.71 -5.02
C ASN A 401 -16.80 -8.26 -3.59
N ASP A 402 -15.94 -8.57 -2.63
CA ASP A 402 -16.09 -8.09 -1.26
C ASP A 402 -15.91 -6.56 -1.17
N ILE A 403 -14.96 -5.97 -1.92
CA ILE A 403 -14.82 -4.51 -2.07
C ILE A 403 -16.11 -3.92 -2.64
N ARG A 404 -16.64 -4.47 -3.75
CA ARG A 404 -17.92 -4.04 -4.33
C ARG A 404 -19.06 -4.11 -3.30
N THR A 405 -19.08 -5.14 -2.46
CA THR A 405 -20.09 -5.30 -1.40
C THR A 405 -19.96 -4.22 -0.32
N VAL A 406 -18.75 -3.93 0.16
CA VAL A 406 -18.50 -2.89 1.17
C VAL A 406 -18.88 -1.52 0.63
N ILE A 407 -18.48 -1.23 -0.61
CA ILE A 407 -18.80 -0.01 -1.33
C ILE A 407 -20.32 0.18 -1.46
N ALA A 408 -21.07 -0.88 -1.79
CA ALA A 408 -22.52 -0.82 -1.91
C ALA A 408 -23.23 -0.62 -0.55
N GLN A 409 -22.63 -1.08 0.55
CA GLN A 409 -23.18 -0.94 1.90
C GLN A 409 -22.91 0.45 2.51
N ASP A 410 -21.73 1.01 2.28
CA ASP A 410 -21.28 2.27 2.87
C ASP A 410 -20.81 3.24 1.78
N LYS A 411 -21.80 3.82 1.09
CA LYS A 411 -21.56 4.78 0.01
C LYS A 411 -20.86 6.05 0.49
N GLU A 412 -21.11 6.50 1.72
CA GLU A 412 -20.51 7.70 2.28
C GLU A 412 -19.01 7.53 2.47
N THR A 413 -18.58 6.42 3.09
CA THR A 413 -17.14 6.12 3.24
C THR A 413 -16.46 5.95 1.87
N ALA A 414 -17.09 5.25 0.93
CA ALA A 414 -16.55 5.09 -0.43
C ALA A 414 -16.39 6.44 -1.16
N SER A 415 -17.38 7.32 -0.99
CA SER A 415 -17.39 8.65 -1.58
C SER A 415 -16.32 9.59 -0.96
N ASN A 416 -16.17 9.55 0.36
CA ASN A 416 -15.08 10.26 1.05
C ASN A 416 -13.70 9.70 0.64
N PHE A 417 -13.59 8.39 0.48
CA PHE A 417 -12.36 7.75 0.03
C PHE A 417 -11.97 8.19 -1.38
N ILE A 418 -12.90 8.19 -2.36
CA ILE A 418 -12.57 8.61 -3.73
C ILE A 418 -12.17 10.09 -3.78
N ASN A 419 -12.85 10.97 -3.03
CA ASN A 419 -12.50 12.38 -2.94
C ASN A 419 -11.09 12.60 -2.38
N ASN A 420 -10.73 11.85 -1.32
CA ASN A 420 -9.39 11.87 -0.78
C ASN A 420 -8.37 11.31 -1.78
N SER A 421 -8.68 10.24 -2.49
CA SER A 421 -7.82 9.69 -3.54
C SER A 421 -7.58 10.67 -4.69
N LEU A 422 -8.60 11.45 -5.09
CA LEU A 422 -8.43 12.53 -6.08
C LEU A 422 -7.59 13.71 -5.54
N ASN A 423 -7.68 14.01 -4.24
CA ASN A 423 -6.79 14.98 -3.57
C ASN A 423 -5.34 14.50 -3.59
N TYR A 424 -5.12 13.25 -3.20
CA TYR A 424 -3.79 12.67 -3.20
C TYR A 424 -3.22 12.50 -4.60
N LEU A 425 -4.06 12.19 -5.61
CA LEU A 425 -3.62 12.07 -6.99
C LEU A 425 -3.12 13.43 -7.51
N ASN A 426 -3.89 14.49 -7.28
CA ASN A 426 -3.50 15.84 -7.69
C ASN A 426 -2.16 16.25 -7.04
N TRP A 427 -2.02 16.00 -5.73
CA TRP A 427 -0.78 16.27 -5.01
C TRP A 427 0.40 15.43 -5.54
N ALA A 428 0.25 14.12 -5.62
CA ALA A 428 1.31 13.21 -6.04
C ALA A 428 1.77 13.50 -7.47
N PHE A 429 0.83 13.80 -8.37
CA PHE A 429 1.14 14.14 -9.75
C PHE A 429 1.82 15.51 -9.88
N SER A 430 1.38 16.51 -9.12
CA SER A 430 2.02 17.84 -9.10
C SER A 430 3.46 17.76 -8.60
N GLU A 431 3.68 17.01 -7.51
CA GLU A 431 5.01 16.74 -6.96
C GLU A 431 5.89 15.99 -7.97
N PHE A 432 5.34 14.96 -8.63
CA PHE A 432 6.03 14.24 -9.68
C PHE A 432 6.48 15.17 -10.81
N ILE A 433 5.58 15.97 -11.37
CA ILE A 433 5.92 16.86 -12.49
C ILE A 433 6.92 17.94 -12.09
N SER A 434 6.81 18.51 -10.88
CA SER A 434 7.78 19.50 -10.39
C SER A 434 9.19 18.89 -10.34
N LEU A 435 9.34 17.74 -9.68
CA LEU A 435 10.62 17.05 -9.57
C LEU A 435 11.12 16.55 -10.93
N PHE A 436 10.21 16.10 -11.80
CA PHE A 436 10.54 15.61 -13.14
C PHE A 436 11.06 16.73 -14.05
N GLN A 437 10.56 17.96 -13.88
CA GLN A 437 11.08 19.14 -14.57
C GLN A 437 12.45 19.54 -14.03
N GLU A 438 12.65 19.54 -12.71
CA GLU A 438 13.98 19.83 -12.14
C GLU A 438 15.06 18.82 -12.59
N ILE A 439 14.69 17.54 -12.74
CA ILE A 439 15.59 16.50 -13.27
C ILE A 439 15.98 16.78 -14.74
N LYS A 440 15.10 17.44 -15.51
CA LYS A 440 15.43 17.87 -16.87
C LYS A 440 16.61 18.84 -16.85
N ASP A 441 16.61 19.78 -15.90
CA ASP A 441 17.60 20.85 -15.77
C ASP A 441 18.94 20.34 -15.18
N ILE A 442 18.90 19.40 -14.23
CA ILE A 442 20.11 18.76 -13.65
C ILE A 442 20.92 18.05 -14.74
N ASN A 443 20.24 17.37 -15.67
CA ASN A 443 20.87 16.56 -16.71
C ASN A 443 21.43 17.36 -17.91
N GLU A 444 21.23 18.68 -17.97
CA GLU A 444 21.88 19.53 -18.99
C GLU A 444 23.33 19.86 -18.61
N ASN A 445 23.67 19.73 -17.32
CA ASN A 445 25.03 19.89 -16.80
C ASN A 445 25.66 18.50 -16.64
N HIS A 446 26.45 18.07 -17.63
CA HIS A 446 27.06 16.73 -17.73
C HIS A 446 28.02 16.36 -16.57
N THR A 447 27.54 16.03 -15.38
CA THR A 447 28.34 15.38 -14.34
C THR A 447 27.64 14.12 -13.83
N VAL A 448 28.23 12.96 -14.13
CA VAL A 448 27.79 11.61 -13.70
C VAL A 448 27.83 11.44 -12.17
N ILE A 449 28.47 12.37 -11.46
CA ILE A 449 28.55 12.41 -10.00
C ILE A 449 27.38 13.22 -9.46
N PHE A 450 26.36 12.52 -8.97
CA PHE A 450 25.23 13.14 -8.28
C PHE A 450 25.60 13.49 -6.84
N SER A 451 25.27 14.71 -6.42
CA SER A 451 25.26 15.09 -5.01
C SER A 451 24.19 14.31 -4.23
N SER A 452 24.36 14.21 -2.92
CA SER A 452 23.38 13.55 -2.03
C SER A 452 21.97 14.17 -2.15
N GLU A 453 21.89 15.48 -2.41
CA GLU A 453 20.62 16.18 -2.62
C GLU A 453 19.94 15.75 -3.92
N GLU A 454 20.69 15.64 -5.02
CA GLU A 454 20.16 15.18 -6.32
C GLU A 454 19.68 13.73 -6.26
N VAL A 455 20.41 12.84 -5.57
CA VAL A 455 19.97 11.46 -5.34
C VAL A 455 18.66 11.41 -4.55
N ASN A 456 18.51 12.26 -3.53
CA ASN A 456 17.25 12.36 -2.80
C ASN A 456 16.10 12.87 -3.68
N LYS A 457 16.35 13.85 -4.55
CA LYS A 457 15.35 14.32 -5.52
C LYS A 457 14.91 13.22 -6.49
N LEU A 458 15.85 12.46 -7.07
CA LEU A 458 15.56 11.31 -7.92
C LEU A 458 14.68 10.29 -7.19
N LYS A 459 15.04 9.97 -5.93
CA LYS A 459 14.27 9.05 -5.09
C LYS A 459 12.84 9.54 -4.83
N MET A 460 12.67 10.83 -4.52
CA MET A 460 11.33 11.40 -4.32
C MET A 460 10.51 11.43 -5.61
N CYS A 461 11.14 11.68 -6.76
CA CYS A 461 10.48 11.64 -8.06
C CYS A 461 9.99 10.23 -8.43
N GLY A 462 10.83 9.20 -8.22
CA GLY A 462 10.43 7.80 -8.40
C GLY A 462 9.24 7.42 -7.51
N LYS A 463 9.26 7.84 -6.25
CA LYS A 463 8.16 7.59 -5.29
C LYS A 463 6.86 8.29 -5.68
N SER A 464 6.91 9.58 -6.05
CA SER A 464 5.72 10.33 -6.47
C SER A 464 5.11 9.77 -7.75
N PHE A 465 5.93 9.24 -8.67
CA PHE A 465 5.46 8.48 -9.82
C PHE A 465 4.70 7.21 -9.42
N ILE A 466 5.28 6.37 -8.55
CA ILE A 466 4.64 5.13 -8.05
C ILE A 466 3.29 5.46 -7.39
N TYR A 467 3.23 6.50 -6.58
CA TYR A 467 1.99 6.93 -5.93
C TYR A 467 0.93 7.39 -6.93
N THR A 468 1.34 8.16 -7.95
CA THR A 468 0.45 8.61 -9.03
C THR A 468 -0.19 7.42 -9.73
N VAL A 469 0.61 6.44 -10.17
CA VAL A 469 0.08 5.27 -10.88
C VAL A 469 -0.78 4.38 -9.97
N THR A 470 -0.37 4.18 -8.72
CA THR A 470 -1.15 3.41 -7.73
C THR A 470 -2.53 4.03 -7.54
N LEU A 471 -2.61 5.35 -7.37
CA LEU A 471 -3.87 6.07 -7.23
C LEU A 471 -4.73 6.00 -8.49
N LEU A 472 -4.14 6.12 -9.68
CA LEU A 472 -4.87 5.93 -10.94
C LEU A 472 -5.52 4.54 -11.02
N ARG A 473 -4.79 3.48 -10.64
CA ARG A 473 -5.33 2.10 -10.60
C ARG A 473 -6.43 1.91 -9.56
N VAL A 474 -6.31 2.55 -8.40
CA VAL A 474 -7.37 2.51 -7.38
C VAL A 474 -8.59 3.29 -7.83
N ILE A 475 -8.41 4.45 -8.46
CA ILE A 475 -9.51 5.25 -9.02
C ILE A 475 -10.22 4.48 -10.14
N GLU A 476 -9.47 3.86 -11.05
CA GLU A 476 -9.99 2.95 -12.08
C GLU A 476 -10.89 1.86 -11.46
N MET A 477 -10.39 1.17 -10.44
CA MET A 477 -11.14 0.14 -9.71
C MET A 477 -12.44 0.68 -9.09
N MET A 478 -12.37 1.83 -8.39
CA MET A 478 -13.52 2.42 -7.71
C MET A 478 -14.62 2.80 -8.71
N ILE A 479 -14.25 3.40 -9.85
CA ILE A 479 -15.15 3.77 -10.94
C ILE A 479 -15.78 2.53 -11.57
N HIS A 480 -14.96 1.51 -11.82
CA HIS A 480 -15.42 0.26 -12.40
C HIS A 480 -16.49 -0.42 -11.53
N PHE A 481 -16.40 -0.31 -10.20
CA PHE A 481 -17.39 -0.91 -9.30
C PHE A 481 -18.68 -0.10 -9.20
N ASP A 482 -18.60 1.22 -9.05
CA ASP A 482 -19.78 2.09 -9.09
C ASP A 482 -19.37 3.52 -9.48
N ARG A 483 -19.69 3.87 -10.74
CA ARG A 483 -19.42 5.20 -11.32
C ARG A 483 -20.23 6.32 -10.68
N ASN A 484 -21.35 6.01 -10.01
CA ASN A 484 -22.26 7.02 -9.50
C ASN A 484 -21.63 7.85 -8.37
N PHE A 485 -20.60 7.35 -7.68
CA PHE A 485 -19.86 8.15 -6.68
C PHE A 485 -19.28 9.44 -7.23
N ILE A 486 -18.93 9.44 -8.52
CA ILE A 486 -18.32 10.58 -9.20
C ILE A 486 -19.37 11.44 -9.89
N ILE A 487 -20.43 10.81 -10.41
CA ILE A 487 -21.52 11.49 -11.12
C ILE A 487 -22.44 12.23 -10.14
N ASP A 488 -22.81 11.59 -9.04
CA ASP A 488 -23.77 12.15 -8.06
C ASP A 488 -23.17 13.31 -7.26
N GLN A 489 -21.84 13.49 -7.28
CA GLN A 489 -21.16 14.57 -6.59
C GLN A 489 -20.85 15.74 -7.51
N GLU A 490 -21.38 16.91 -7.15
CA GLU A 490 -21.13 18.15 -7.88
C GLU A 490 -19.62 18.42 -8.02
N GLY A 491 -19.15 18.50 -9.27
CA GLY A 491 -17.77 18.85 -9.61
C GLY A 491 -16.75 17.71 -9.53
N SER A 492 -17.06 16.56 -8.92
CA SER A 492 -16.14 15.42 -8.85
C SER A 492 -15.81 14.85 -10.24
N LEU A 493 -16.81 14.78 -11.13
CA LEU A 493 -16.63 14.37 -12.52
C LEU A 493 -15.66 15.28 -13.29
N GLY A 494 -15.91 16.59 -13.24
CA GLY A 494 -15.04 17.58 -13.90
C GLY A 494 -13.61 17.51 -13.36
N ARG A 495 -13.44 17.31 -12.05
CA ARG A 495 -12.12 17.16 -11.42
C ARG A 495 -11.36 15.92 -11.90
N VAL A 496 -12.03 14.78 -12.07
CA VAL A 496 -11.41 13.57 -12.62
C VAL A 496 -10.88 13.85 -14.02
N PHE A 497 -11.72 14.40 -14.90
CA PHE A 497 -11.30 14.70 -16.28
C PHE A 497 -10.22 15.77 -16.34
N GLN A 498 -10.30 16.82 -15.53
CA GLN A 498 -9.24 17.82 -15.41
C GLN A 498 -7.89 17.17 -15.08
N LEU A 499 -7.84 16.27 -14.09
CA LEU A 499 -6.61 15.57 -13.70
C LEU A 499 -6.12 14.64 -14.81
N ILE A 500 -7.02 13.89 -15.44
CA ILE A 500 -6.68 12.97 -16.52
C ILE A 500 -6.14 13.74 -17.73
N CYS A 501 -6.79 14.82 -18.16
CA CYS A 501 -6.32 15.69 -19.24
C CYS A 501 -4.96 16.32 -18.91
N GLN A 502 -4.76 16.78 -17.68
CA GLN A 502 -3.47 17.30 -17.23
C GLN A 502 -2.37 16.23 -17.32
N ILE A 503 -2.65 15.00 -16.91
CA ILE A 503 -1.70 13.89 -17.00
C ILE A 503 -1.35 13.62 -18.48
N LEU A 504 -2.35 13.47 -19.34
CA LEU A 504 -2.15 13.21 -20.77
C LEU A 504 -1.27 14.30 -21.42
N ASN A 505 -1.62 15.57 -21.22
CA ASN A 505 -0.91 16.69 -21.83
C ASN A 505 0.53 16.82 -21.32
N ARG A 506 0.75 16.67 -20.02
CA ARG A 506 2.09 16.80 -19.42
C ARG A 506 3.01 15.65 -19.78
N ILE A 507 2.49 14.43 -19.86
CA ILE A 507 3.28 13.26 -20.28
C ILE A 507 3.62 13.35 -21.77
N ASN A 508 2.68 13.81 -22.61
CA ASN A 508 2.92 14.06 -24.03
C ASN A 508 4.04 15.12 -24.23
N ALA A 509 3.91 16.27 -23.57
CA ALA A 509 4.89 17.37 -23.66
C ALA A 509 6.28 17.00 -23.14
N SER A 510 6.38 16.07 -22.18
CA SER A 510 7.66 15.68 -21.56
C SER A 510 8.32 14.49 -22.26
N SER A 511 7.95 14.22 -23.51
CA SER A 511 8.31 13.00 -24.21
C SER A 511 9.82 12.75 -24.29
N SER A 512 10.62 13.78 -24.55
CA SER A 512 12.09 13.70 -24.63
C SER A 512 12.75 13.42 -23.30
N THR A 513 12.19 13.92 -22.19
CA THR A 513 12.71 13.67 -20.83
C THR A 513 12.60 12.19 -20.46
N PHE A 514 11.49 11.54 -20.78
CA PHE A 514 11.32 10.11 -20.54
C PHE A 514 12.36 9.26 -21.29
N SER A 515 12.56 9.53 -22.58
CA SER A 515 13.56 8.83 -23.40
C SER A 515 14.98 9.04 -22.85
N ARG A 516 15.28 10.25 -22.36
CA ARG A 516 16.58 10.57 -21.75
C ARG A 516 16.80 9.84 -20.42
N ILE A 517 15.78 9.70 -19.58
CA ILE A 517 15.86 8.91 -18.32
C ILE A 517 16.15 7.44 -18.62
N LEU A 518 15.51 6.87 -19.65
CA LEU A 518 15.76 5.50 -20.11
C LEU A 518 17.19 5.31 -20.60
N GLN A 519 17.71 6.26 -21.37
CA GLN A 519 19.09 6.25 -21.89
C GLN A 519 20.12 6.37 -20.77
N LEU A 520 19.93 7.30 -19.83
CA LEU A 520 20.86 7.54 -18.74
C LEU A 520 20.75 6.54 -17.58
N SER A 521 19.68 5.74 -17.53
CA SER A 521 19.41 4.74 -16.47
C SER A 521 19.64 5.31 -15.06
N LEU A 522 19.02 6.45 -14.78
CA LEU A 522 19.19 7.17 -13.50
C LEU A 522 18.76 6.29 -12.31
N PRO A 523 19.49 6.34 -11.18
CA PRO A 523 19.16 5.57 -10.00
C PRO A 523 17.79 6.00 -9.43
N HIS A 524 17.06 5.04 -8.86
CA HIS A 524 15.71 5.23 -8.30
C HIS A 524 14.60 5.66 -9.29
N MET A 525 14.93 5.84 -10.58
CA MET A 525 13.97 6.20 -11.64
C MET A 525 13.57 5.02 -12.53
N GLU A 526 13.99 3.81 -12.19
CA GLU A 526 13.74 2.57 -12.98
C GLU A 526 12.25 2.32 -13.24
N CYS A 527 11.37 2.67 -12.30
CA CYS A 527 9.92 2.50 -12.45
C CYS A 527 9.25 3.50 -13.41
N VAL A 528 9.91 4.61 -13.72
CA VAL A 528 9.32 5.78 -14.38
C VAL A 528 9.28 5.56 -15.88
N HIS A 529 8.07 5.37 -16.43
CA HIS A 529 7.90 5.10 -17.86
C HIS A 529 6.52 5.52 -18.38
N LYS A 530 6.44 5.94 -19.66
CA LYS A 530 5.18 6.38 -20.28
C LYS A 530 4.11 5.29 -20.25
N PHE A 531 4.48 4.05 -20.56
CA PHE A 531 3.57 2.90 -20.56
C PHE A 531 2.80 2.75 -19.23
N THR A 532 3.49 2.80 -18.09
CA THR A 532 2.87 2.47 -16.79
C THR A 532 1.83 3.50 -16.38
N ILE A 533 2.11 4.79 -16.60
CA ILE A 533 1.15 5.86 -16.32
C ILE A 533 0.02 5.94 -17.36
N LEU A 534 0.33 5.87 -18.66
CA LEU A 534 -0.67 6.04 -19.70
C LEU A 534 -1.69 4.89 -19.73
N VAL A 535 -1.27 3.65 -19.52
CA VAL A 535 -2.20 2.52 -19.41
C VAL A 535 -3.17 2.70 -18.23
N ALA A 536 -2.68 3.17 -17.08
CA ALA A 536 -3.54 3.45 -15.93
C ALA A 536 -4.53 4.60 -16.22
N THR A 537 -4.04 5.69 -16.84
CA THR A 537 -4.86 6.83 -17.26
C THR A 537 -5.95 6.42 -18.27
N THR A 538 -5.60 5.62 -19.28
CA THR A 538 -6.55 5.08 -20.25
C THR A 538 -7.57 4.15 -19.60
N GLY A 539 -7.17 3.35 -18.59
CA GLY A 539 -8.08 2.53 -17.81
C GLY A 539 -9.15 3.34 -17.07
N VAL A 540 -8.76 4.47 -16.47
CA VAL A 540 -9.71 5.41 -15.84
C VAL A 540 -10.69 5.98 -16.87
N LEU A 541 -10.21 6.44 -18.04
CA LEU A 541 -11.07 6.95 -19.11
C LEU A 541 -12.06 5.91 -19.62
N LEU A 542 -11.58 4.70 -19.93
CA LEU A 542 -12.44 3.61 -20.39
C LEU A 542 -13.48 3.26 -19.33
N SER A 543 -13.09 3.16 -18.06
CA SER A 543 -14.03 2.87 -16.96
C SER A 543 -15.09 3.97 -16.80
N MET A 544 -14.71 5.23 -16.98
CA MET A 544 -15.65 6.35 -16.98
C MET A 544 -16.58 6.37 -18.19
N LEU A 545 -16.17 5.84 -19.34
CA LEU A 545 -16.92 5.90 -20.60
C LEU A 545 -17.58 4.57 -21.02
N ASP A 546 -17.38 3.47 -20.28
CA ASP A 546 -17.80 2.09 -20.64
C ASP A 546 -19.32 1.95 -20.94
N GLY A 547 -20.14 2.88 -20.44
CA GLY A 547 -21.58 2.96 -20.72
C GLY A 547 -22.02 3.90 -21.86
N GLU A 548 -21.13 4.75 -22.37
CA GLU A 548 -21.39 5.70 -23.45
C GLU A 548 -20.79 5.25 -24.79
N ILE A 549 -19.62 4.62 -24.78
CA ILE A 549 -18.91 4.13 -25.99
C ILE A 549 -19.72 3.06 -26.74
N ASN A 550 -20.45 2.19 -26.01
CA ASN A 550 -21.14 1.04 -26.58
C ASN A 550 -22.57 1.34 -27.10
N LYS A 551 -23.04 2.59 -27.02
CA LYS A 551 -24.31 3.00 -27.64
C LYS A 551 -24.03 3.35 -29.09
N ASN A 552 -23.95 2.31 -29.93
CA ASN A 552 -23.79 2.37 -31.39
C ASN A 552 -24.10 3.75 -31.99
N VAL A 553 -23.05 4.52 -32.26
CA VAL A 553 -23.07 5.52 -33.33
C VAL A 553 -23.08 4.71 -34.63
N THR A 554 -24.20 4.06 -34.95
CA THR A 554 -24.38 3.42 -36.26
C THR A 554 -24.48 4.52 -37.30
N GLU A 555 -23.56 4.47 -38.27
CA GLU A 555 -23.50 5.32 -39.45
C GLU A 555 -24.83 5.36 -40.25
N GLU A 556 -25.75 4.42 -40.01
CA GLU A 556 -27.11 4.42 -40.58
C GLU A 556 -28.00 5.59 -40.11
N ASN A 557 -27.61 6.35 -39.09
CA ASN A 557 -28.30 7.58 -38.69
C ASN A 557 -27.71 8.85 -39.34
N ALA A 558 -26.72 8.73 -40.23
CA ALA A 558 -26.06 9.87 -40.87
C ALA A 558 -26.94 10.63 -41.89
N GLU A 559 -28.07 10.06 -42.34
CA GLU A 559 -28.88 10.64 -43.42
C GLU A 559 -30.18 11.34 -42.98
N ARG A 560 -30.42 11.57 -41.68
CA ARG A 560 -31.54 12.43 -41.22
C ARG A 560 -31.13 13.37 -40.09
N PRO A 561 -30.76 14.63 -40.39
CA PRO A 561 -30.34 15.62 -39.40
C PRO A 561 -31.56 16.30 -38.76
N SER A 562 -32.40 15.55 -38.06
CA SER A 562 -33.61 16.14 -37.45
C SER A 562 -33.91 15.77 -36.00
N LYS A 563 -33.00 15.09 -35.28
CA LYS A 563 -33.00 14.98 -33.79
C LYS A 563 -31.75 14.25 -33.27
N ILE A 564 -30.58 14.90 -33.28
CA ILE A 564 -29.47 14.50 -32.39
C ILE A 564 -29.69 15.28 -31.10
N SER A 565 -30.50 14.72 -30.20
CA SER A 565 -30.75 15.33 -28.89
C SER A 565 -29.64 14.93 -27.92
N SER A 566 -28.83 15.93 -27.55
CA SER A 566 -27.82 15.96 -26.48
C SER A 566 -26.59 15.05 -26.61
N ILE A 567 -25.41 15.66 -26.48
CA ILE A 567 -24.14 14.99 -26.17
C ILE A 567 -24.33 14.23 -24.84
N PRO A 568 -23.86 12.97 -24.72
CA PRO A 568 -23.92 12.24 -23.46
C PRO A 568 -23.24 13.03 -22.34
N GLU A 569 -23.84 13.06 -21.15
CA GLU A 569 -23.44 13.93 -20.05
C GLU A 569 -21.96 13.79 -19.68
N ILE A 570 -21.42 12.56 -19.63
CA ILE A 570 -20.03 12.34 -19.22
C ILE A 570 -19.07 12.76 -20.34
N THR A 571 -19.42 12.43 -21.59
CA THR A 571 -18.69 12.88 -22.79
C THR A 571 -18.70 14.42 -22.91
N ASP A 572 -19.83 15.07 -22.60
CA ASP A 572 -19.99 16.53 -22.66
C ASP A 572 -19.06 17.23 -21.66
N VAL A 573 -19.00 16.73 -20.42
CA VAL A 573 -18.10 17.26 -19.39
C VAL A 573 -16.62 17.09 -19.77
N LEU A 574 -16.25 15.97 -20.39
CA LEU A 574 -14.88 15.74 -20.85
C LEU A 574 -14.49 16.67 -22.01
N ILE A 575 -15.33 16.78 -23.04
CA ILE A 575 -15.05 17.59 -24.24
C ILE A 575 -15.10 19.09 -23.92
N SER A 576 -15.92 19.48 -22.94
CA SER A 576 -16.01 20.87 -22.46
C SER A 576 -14.81 21.29 -21.60
N ASP A 577 -13.97 20.36 -21.14
CA ASP A 577 -12.79 20.70 -20.34
C ASP A 577 -11.75 21.44 -21.21
N PRO A 578 -11.22 22.59 -20.76
CA PRO A 578 -10.31 23.40 -21.55
C PRO A 578 -8.96 22.72 -21.80
N ASN A 579 -8.60 21.72 -20.99
CA ASN A 579 -7.36 20.97 -21.15
C ASN A 579 -7.56 19.72 -22.01
N PHE A 580 -8.80 19.41 -22.44
CA PHE A 580 -9.03 18.27 -23.32
C PHE A 580 -8.62 18.59 -24.76
N ASP A 581 -7.70 17.78 -25.30
CA ASP A 581 -7.35 17.77 -26.72
C ASP A 581 -7.31 16.33 -27.21
N LEU A 582 -7.97 16.06 -28.34
CA LEU A 582 -7.96 14.75 -28.97
C LEU A 582 -6.55 14.36 -29.43
N ALA A 583 -5.69 15.33 -29.77
CA ALA A 583 -4.30 15.06 -30.13
C ALA A 583 -3.52 14.39 -29.00
N SER A 584 -3.84 14.71 -27.74
CA SER A 584 -3.25 14.08 -26.54
C SER A 584 -3.69 12.63 -26.33
N LEU A 585 -4.74 12.16 -27.02
CA LEU A 585 -5.06 10.74 -27.13
C LEU A 585 -4.53 10.13 -28.44
N GLY A 586 -4.35 10.96 -29.46
CA GLY A 586 -3.82 10.59 -30.76
C GLY A 586 -2.47 9.89 -30.66
N PHE A 587 -1.50 10.43 -29.91
CA PHE A 587 -0.17 9.81 -29.80
C PHE A 587 -0.22 8.43 -29.13
N ILE A 588 -1.16 8.17 -28.22
CA ILE A 588 -1.31 6.87 -27.56
C ILE A 588 -1.70 5.78 -28.56
N ILE A 589 -2.50 6.14 -29.57
CA ILE A 589 -3.16 5.19 -30.48
C ILE A 589 -2.46 5.14 -31.83
N LEU A 590 -2.14 6.30 -32.40
CA LEU A 590 -1.53 6.46 -33.71
C LEU A 590 0.00 6.50 -33.55
N PRO A 591 0.74 5.77 -34.39
CA PRO A 591 2.20 5.86 -34.39
C PRO A 591 2.64 7.27 -34.85
N GLU A 592 3.42 7.96 -34.01
CA GLU A 592 4.03 9.24 -34.39
C GLU A 592 5.09 9.02 -35.49
N ILE A 593 5.13 9.92 -36.48
CA ILE A 593 6.05 9.85 -37.63
C ILE A 593 7.36 10.63 -37.36
N GLU A 594 7.39 11.55 -36.38
CA GLU A 594 8.43 12.59 -36.31
C GLU A 594 9.20 12.73 -34.98
N ASN A 595 9.00 11.87 -33.96
CA ASN A 595 9.74 11.96 -32.68
C ASN A 595 10.72 10.80 -32.46
N ASP A 596 11.85 11.08 -31.81
CA ASP A 596 12.97 10.15 -31.57
C ASP A 596 12.63 8.88 -30.77
N GLU A 597 11.43 8.76 -30.19
CA GLU A 597 10.82 7.48 -29.76
C GLU A 597 9.28 7.58 -29.83
N PRO A 598 8.62 7.03 -30.86
CA PRO A 598 7.16 7.06 -30.94
C PRO A 598 6.57 6.13 -29.87
N PHE A 599 5.86 6.69 -28.88
CA PHE A 599 5.06 5.89 -27.95
C PHE A 599 3.70 5.62 -28.58
N SER A 600 3.32 4.36 -28.75
CA SER A 600 1.97 3.94 -29.13
C SER A 600 1.68 2.59 -28.49
N LEU A 601 0.43 2.35 -28.06
CA LEU A 601 0.02 1.04 -27.53
C LEU A 601 0.25 -0.08 -28.55
N SER A 602 0.24 0.25 -29.84
CA SER A 602 0.51 -0.68 -30.94
C SER A 602 1.93 -1.28 -30.93
N PHE A 603 2.91 -0.66 -30.26
CA PHE A 603 4.25 -1.21 -30.09
C PHE A 603 4.33 -2.24 -28.96
N TYR A 604 3.30 -2.33 -28.12
CA TYR A 604 3.27 -3.17 -26.92
C TYR A 604 2.23 -4.30 -27.03
N LYS A 605 1.94 -4.81 -28.23
CA LYS A 605 0.84 -5.77 -28.50
C LYS A 605 0.83 -7.00 -27.58
N THR A 606 1.99 -7.44 -27.09
CA THR A 606 2.11 -8.57 -26.15
C THR A 606 1.42 -8.34 -24.80
N TYR A 607 1.10 -7.08 -24.46
CA TYR A 607 0.49 -6.69 -23.18
C TYR A 607 -1.02 -6.44 -23.27
N PHE A 608 -1.57 -6.39 -24.48
CA PHE A 608 -2.98 -6.09 -24.73
C PHE A 608 -3.70 -7.27 -25.37
N THR A 609 -4.98 -7.41 -25.05
CA THR A 609 -5.90 -8.24 -25.83
C THR A 609 -6.44 -7.47 -27.02
N GLU A 610 -6.90 -8.19 -28.05
CA GLU A 610 -7.54 -7.57 -29.20
C GLU A 610 -8.78 -6.75 -28.80
N GLU A 611 -9.54 -7.23 -27.81
CA GLU A 611 -10.70 -6.52 -27.26
C GLU A 611 -10.32 -5.19 -26.59
N GLU A 612 -9.23 -5.15 -25.83
CA GLU A 612 -8.75 -3.92 -25.19
C GLU A 612 -8.28 -2.88 -26.20
N LEU A 613 -7.53 -3.31 -27.23
CA LEU A 613 -7.12 -2.40 -28.31
C LEU A 613 -8.33 -1.88 -29.09
N LYS A 614 -9.33 -2.73 -29.33
CA LYS A 614 -10.59 -2.34 -29.96
C LYS A 614 -11.33 -1.30 -29.11
N LYS A 615 -11.49 -1.53 -27.80
CA LYS A 615 -12.15 -0.58 -26.89
C LYS A 615 -11.49 0.80 -26.90
N VAL A 616 -10.16 0.87 -26.97
CA VAL A 616 -9.44 2.14 -27.10
C VAL A 616 -9.73 2.82 -28.45
N GLY A 617 -9.77 2.05 -29.54
CA GLY A 617 -10.17 2.55 -30.85
C GLY A 617 -11.60 3.09 -30.88
N ASP A 618 -12.55 2.34 -30.31
CA ASP A 618 -13.96 2.73 -30.20
C ASP A 618 -14.11 4.01 -29.36
N MET A 619 -13.37 4.11 -28.24
CA MET A 619 -13.31 5.34 -27.42
C MET A 619 -12.82 6.54 -28.22
N TYR A 620 -11.75 6.38 -29.01
CA TYR A 620 -11.21 7.46 -29.83
C TYR A 620 -12.20 7.93 -30.89
N GLN A 621 -12.84 6.99 -31.59
CA GLN A 621 -13.86 7.31 -32.60
C GLN A 621 -15.07 8.02 -31.99
N HIS A 622 -15.53 7.55 -30.83
CA HIS A 622 -16.61 8.19 -30.06
C HIS A 622 -16.27 9.65 -29.73
N LEU A 623 -15.09 9.90 -29.17
CA LEU A 623 -14.66 11.25 -28.80
C LEU A 623 -14.45 12.16 -30.02
N ASP A 624 -13.87 11.65 -31.11
CA ASP A 624 -13.70 12.41 -32.36
C ASP A 624 -15.05 12.84 -32.95
N TRP A 625 -16.03 11.91 -32.98
CA TRP A 625 -17.38 12.20 -33.47
C TRP A 625 -18.05 13.31 -32.66
N TYR A 626 -18.10 13.16 -31.33
CA TYR A 626 -18.76 14.14 -30.46
C TYR A 626 -18.02 15.48 -30.44
N MET A 627 -16.69 15.49 -30.58
CA MET A 627 -15.92 16.74 -30.67
C MET A 627 -16.22 17.50 -31.97
N ARG A 628 -16.38 16.80 -33.11
CA ARG A 628 -16.82 17.41 -34.37
C ARG A 628 -18.23 17.96 -34.26
N CYS A 629 -19.14 17.22 -33.63
CA CYS A 629 -20.50 17.68 -33.36
C CYS A 629 -20.51 18.91 -32.43
N HIS A 630 -19.73 18.90 -31.35
CA HIS A 630 -19.62 20.01 -30.41
C HIS A 630 -19.10 21.29 -31.10
N LYS A 631 -18.06 21.18 -31.93
CA LYS A 631 -17.54 22.30 -32.75
C LYS A 631 -18.59 22.82 -33.76
N SER A 632 -19.31 21.90 -34.42
CA SER A 632 -20.39 22.27 -35.34
C SER A 632 -21.54 22.99 -34.62
N MET A 633 -21.91 22.54 -33.42
CA MET A 633 -22.94 23.18 -32.60
C MET A 633 -22.50 24.56 -32.10
N ALA A 634 -21.24 24.71 -31.66
CA ALA A 634 -20.67 26.00 -31.25
C ALA A 634 -20.62 27.01 -32.40
N SER A 635 -20.26 26.57 -33.62
CA SER A 635 -20.22 27.43 -34.82
C SER A 635 -21.60 27.92 -35.30
N SER A 636 -22.69 27.32 -34.80
CA SER A 636 -24.07 27.71 -35.12
C SER A 636 -24.68 28.74 -34.14
N ILE A 637 -23.89 29.20 -33.16
CA ILE A 637 -24.30 30.20 -32.18
C ILE A 637 -23.80 31.58 -32.67
N ASN A 638 -24.72 32.49 -33.01
CA ASN A 638 -24.36 33.88 -33.28
C ASN A 638 -23.69 34.49 -32.04
N GLU A 639 -22.53 35.14 -32.21
CA GLU A 639 -21.78 35.80 -31.12
C GLU A 639 -22.64 36.83 -30.36
N GLU A 640 -23.65 37.39 -31.03
CA GLU A 640 -24.62 38.34 -30.45
C GLU A 640 -25.58 37.71 -29.43
N ASP A 641 -25.77 36.39 -29.44
CA ASP A 641 -26.66 35.66 -28.52
C ASP A 641 -25.94 35.12 -27.28
N LEU A 642 -24.61 35.28 -27.19
CA LEU A 642 -23.81 34.80 -26.08
C LEU A 642 -23.89 35.72 -24.86
N CYS A 643 -23.84 35.12 -23.67
CA CYS A 643 -23.79 35.83 -22.41
C CYS A 643 -22.45 36.52 -22.26
N ILE A 644 -22.47 37.85 -22.23
CA ILE A 644 -21.28 38.71 -22.12
C ILE A 644 -20.52 38.48 -20.79
N ILE A 645 -21.14 37.82 -19.79
CA ILE A 645 -20.49 37.53 -18.51
C ILE A 645 -19.54 36.33 -18.61
N CYS A 646 -19.92 35.28 -19.35
CA CYS A 646 -19.11 34.06 -19.47
C CYS A 646 -18.56 33.82 -20.87
N TYR A 647 -19.07 34.52 -21.88
CA TYR A 647 -18.76 34.32 -23.31
C TYR A 647 -18.95 32.89 -23.83
N SER A 648 -19.54 31.98 -23.04
CA SER A 648 -19.68 30.56 -23.37
C SER A 648 -21.13 30.11 -23.56
N ASN A 649 -22.06 30.64 -22.77
CA ASN A 649 -23.46 30.20 -22.74
C ASN A 649 -24.39 31.23 -23.38
N LYS A 650 -25.46 30.80 -24.06
CA LYS A 650 -26.48 31.71 -24.62
C LYS A 650 -27.22 32.50 -23.54
N ASN A 651 -27.64 33.71 -23.88
CA ASN A 651 -28.56 34.52 -23.09
C ASN A 651 -29.94 33.85 -23.04
N ASN A 652 -30.28 33.26 -21.90
CA ASN A 652 -31.54 32.55 -21.70
C ASN A 652 -32.36 33.10 -20.53
N VAL A 653 -31.88 34.15 -19.86
CA VAL A 653 -32.53 34.74 -18.69
C VAL A 653 -32.54 36.25 -18.77
N THR A 654 -33.65 36.87 -18.35
CA THR A 654 -33.83 38.33 -18.29
C THR A 654 -34.01 38.80 -16.85
N LEU A 655 -33.26 39.83 -16.44
CA LEU A 655 -33.28 40.43 -15.11
C LEU A 655 -34.30 41.58 -15.02
N ARG A 656 -35.19 41.59 -14.03
CA ARG A 656 -36.16 42.67 -13.83
C ARG A 656 -35.78 43.56 -12.64
N PRO A 657 -36.00 44.89 -12.70
CA PRO A 657 -36.72 45.64 -13.75
C PRO A 657 -35.87 46.07 -14.96
N CYS A 658 -34.54 45.92 -14.90
CA CYS A 658 -33.62 46.52 -15.87
C CYS A 658 -33.58 45.88 -17.28
N LYS A 659 -34.22 44.71 -17.47
CA LYS A 659 -34.31 43.92 -18.72
C LYS A 659 -32.98 43.48 -19.33
N HIS A 660 -31.87 43.55 -18.61
CA HIS A 660 -30.61 42.98 -19.08
C HIS A 660 -30.69 41.46 -19.13
N GLN A 661 -30.00 40.86 -20.11
CA GLN A 661 -29.97 39.43 -20.33
C GLN A 661 -28.61 38.83 -19.95
N CYS A 662 -28.64 37.60 -19.45
CA CYS A 662 -27.45 36.81 -19.16
C CYS A 662 -27.81 35.32 -19.21
N CYS A 663 -26.82 34.45 -19.06
CA CYS A 663 -27.07 33.01 -18.95
C CYS A 663 -27.48 32.62 -17.51
N LYS A 664 -28.29 31.56 -17.40
CA LYS A 664 -28.81 31.00 -16.16
C LYS A 664 -27.72 30.65 -15.15
N LEU A 665 -26.59 30.11 -15.63
CA LEU A 665 -25.45 29.73 -14.79
C LEU A 665 -24.82 30.95 -14.10
N CYS A 666 -24.53 32.02 -14.85
CA CYS A 666 -23.95 33.23 -14.29
C CYS A 666 -24.85 33.90 -13.26
N ILE A 667 -26.15 34.03 -13.53
CA ILE A 667 -27.07 34.66 -12.58
C ILE A 667 -27.28 33.81 -11.33
N ASN A 668 -27.38 32.48 -11.45
CA ASN A 668 -27.53 31.60 -10.31
C ASN A 668 -26.34 31.71 -9.35
N HIS A 669 -25.12 31.75 -9.89
CA HIS A 669 -23.92 31.91 -9.05
C HIS A 669 -23.84 33.31 -8.44
N HIS A 670 -24.21 34.35 -9.18
CA HIS A 670 -24.14 35.74 -8.71
C HIS A 670 -25.16 36.06 -7.62
N VAL A 671 -26.39 35.57 -7.74
CA VAL A 671 -27.46 35.78 -6.75
C VAL A 671 -27.09 35.24 -5.36
N LEU A 672 -26.22 34.24 -5.27
CA LEU A 672 -25.72 33.72 -3.99
C LEU A 672 -24.97 34.80 -3.20
N TYR A 673 -24.34 35.75 -3.89
CA TYR A 673 -23.47 36.77 -3.28
C TYR A 673 -24.03 38.20 -3.41
N SER A 674 -24.81 38.49 -4.45
CA SER A 674 -25.29 39.84 -4.74
C SER A 674 -26.59 39.82 -5.54
N ARG A 675 -27.60 40.57 -5.08
CA ARG A 675 -28.87 40.77 -5.80
C ARG A 675 -28.87 42.05 -6.64
N VAL A 676 -27.74 42.37 -7.25
CA VAL A 676 -27.52 43.58 -8.05
C VAL A 676 -27.18 43.19 -9.49
N CYS A 677 -27.74 43.87 -10.48
CA CYS A 677 -27.52 43.56 -11.89
C CYS A 677 -26.06 43.78 -12.31
N PHE A 678 -25.49 42.83 -13.07
CA PHE A 678 -24.12 42.90 -13.60
C PHE A 678 -23.84 44.18 -14.39
N TYR A 679 -24.83 44.65 -15.14
CA TYR A 679 -24.65 45.72 -16.13
C TYR A 679 -24.91 47.10 -15.53
N CYS A 680 -26.13 47.33 -15.04
CA CYS A 680 -26.54 48.65 -14.56
C CYS A 680 -26.32 48.86 -13.07
N LYS A 681 -25.88 47.82 -12.35
CA LYS A 681 -25.75 47.83 -10.88
C LYS A 681 -27.04 48.21 -10.13
N GLY A 682 -28.21 48.07 -10.77
CA GLY A 682 -29.52 48.23 -10.14
C GLY A 682 -29.98 46.96 -9.42
N ARG A 683 -30.86 47.09 -8.43
CA ARG A 683 -31.44 45.96 -7.69
C ARG A 683 -32.20 45.01 -8.63
N ILE A 684 -31.98 43.70 -8.46
CA ILE A 684 -32.72 42.64 -9.16
C ILE A 684 -33.93 42.26 -8.29
N GLU A 685 -35.13 42.40 -8.83
CA GLU A 685 -36.38 42.03 -8.16
C GLU A 685 -36.82 40.61 -8.54
N SER A 686 -36.68 40.25 -9.81
CA SER A 686 -36.98 38.90 -10.30
C SER A 686 -36.13 38.54 -11.51
N VAL A 687 -35.99 37.24 -11.72
CA VAL A 687 -35.21 36.62 -12.79
C VAL A 687 -36.15 35.71 -13.57
N VAL A 688 -36.41 36.04 -14.83
CA VAL A 688 -37.39 35.34 -15.69
C VAL A 688 -36.71 34.72 -16.90
N ASP A 689 -37.26 33.63 -17.41
CA ASP A 689 -36.79 33.01 -18.65
C ASP A 689 -36.97 33.98 -19.84
N ALA A 690 -35.96 34.10 -20.70
CA ALA A 690 -35.98 34.99 -21.86
C ALA A 690 -36.99 34.56 -22.94
N ASN A 691 -37.27 33.25 -23.06
CA ASN A 691 -38.18 32.71 -24.07
C ASN A 691 -39.63 32.67 -23.57
N ASN A 692 -39.84 32.60 -22.26
CA ASN A 692 -41.17 32.62 -21.68
C ASN A 692 -41.22 33.41 -20.36
N SER A 693 -41.61 34.67 -20.46
CA SER A 693 -41.73 35.60 -19.34
C SER A 693 -42.72 35.20 -18.23
N SER A 694 -43.49 34.13 -18.42
CA SER A 694 -44.35 33.53 -17.38
C SER A 694 -43.62 32.55 -16.45
N ILE A 695 -42.41 32.11 -16.82
CA ILE A 695 -41.56 31.23 -16.01
C ILE A 695 -40.61 32.10 -15.18
N VAL A 696 -40.90 32.21 -13.89
CA VAL A 696 -40.04 32.90 -12.92
C VAL A 696 -39.03 31.90 -12.37
N ILE A 697 -37.74 32.16 -12.60
CA ILE A 697 -36.63 31.31 -12.13
C ILE A 697 -36.30 31.67 -10.68
N HIS A 698 -36.24 32.97 -10.37
CA HIS A 698 -36.11 33.48 -9.00
C HIS A 698 -37.02 34.69 -8.80
N ASP A 699 -37.75 34.70 -7.68
CA ASP A 699 -38.55 35.83 -7.23
C ASP A 699 -37.99 36.32 -5.89
N PHE A 700 -37.39 37.52 -5.88
CA PHE A 700 -36.76 38.08 -4.68
C PHE A 700 -37.67 39.09 -3.97
N GLY A 701 -38.87 39.37 -4.50
CA GLY A 701 -39.83 40.29 -3.90
C GLY A 701 -39.23 41.63 -3.45
N THR A 702 -39.70 42.14 -2.32
CA THR A 702 -39.18 43.36 -1.66
C THR A 702 -38.08 43.08 -0.65
N GLU A 703 -37.57 41.85 -0.55
CA GLU A 703 -36.57 41.48 0.44
C GLU A 703 -35.22 42.16 0.19
N PRO A 704 -34.58 42.73 1.22
CA PRO A 704 -33.27 43.36 1.07
C PRO A 704 -32.24 42.34 0.58
N PRO A 705 -31.25 42.76 -0.24
CA PRO A 705 -30.15 41.89 -0.63
C PRO A 705 -29.46 41.31 0.61
N PRO A 706 -28.92 40.07 0.53
CA PRO A 706 -28.07 39.55 1.60
C PRO A 706 -26.96 40.57 1.86
N LEU A 707 -26.88 41.04 3.09
CA LEU A 707 -25.80 41.90 3.54
C LEU A 707 -24.51 41.06 3.47
N LEU A 708 -23.57 41.51 2.64
CA LEU A 708 -22.19 41.01 2.63
C LEU A 708 -21.55 41.16 4.02
#